data_AF-A0AAU3L539-F1
#
_entry.id   AF-A0AAU3L539-F1
#
_cell.length_a   1.000
_cell.length_b   1.000
_cell.length_c   1.000
_cell.angle_alpha   90.00
_cell.angle_beta   90.00
_cell.angle_gamma   90.00
#
_symmetry.space_group_name_H-M   'P 1'
#
loop_
_entity.id
_entity.type
_entity.pdbx_description
1 polymer ?
#
loop_
_entity_poly.entity_id
_entity_poly.type
_entity_poly.pdbx_seq_one_letter_code
_entity_poly.pdbx_strand_id
1 'polypeptide(L)'
;MPRARYQDHTVAAATAVSFTALCLVAAYADPTGLFAPVGAQTLRAGAVHGLWSLAGWLVFLPVLAAVAYAGTLATVRTAGPGTGRGRVLLRVWGVCVLAGALARFGQAVADTVGVAVHSGSTDFLPVALWSAGLVAERTALLGWLPALVAVLVLRRAAPPGEPAAGQDLRPIVARTLLTALPAGLLLLGALASSSPAASISTGLTAQLPAISAVLVTAVAIALQLRSERRFAQARGTGLLVGGWVCALGAGALVGAVDGLVAAVSGSGDLAAIPMAGQAVGAGLALGLAFGWALAPAELLLRRLPQIRTNPRTGLPLVAVLVLLAVVAGNLLTAAPDRTATVSAAARATGSQELPALTVRSRTIVDTNGRQVLLRGVNVNQLNDYGTNGRSGAKRVLPLTENDFHQMAAAGFDVVRLNVNWSRLEPTRGHWSQSYLARIERAVAWAAEYGMYTDIDMHQDAYSRYTAGTKSSACATPLPGFDGAPAWATLTDGLSRCQGLDRDTTSAVQRAASNFYHDTNGIQGHLVDTLALLARTFAGNPAVAGYGLYNEPGFGDDASTDSSVLLGAYYDRALKAIRAAENATPGGFHHLAFLEPSVLWSGLGFAATPLPGFTDDPWTVFAPHLYNESITMDQSLGITLVSVERGFALAERQAKAYGMPMWSGEWGWFPFTGKRAQSLAERFQDEADAYRMGGAFWVWKQACGSPESSTTSPAAGNYVQQDCATGDTLPPAAGVKDLVVRPYPRAVPGTLDALSSSRHTLKFSGTAAKGARSCTLDVWFPGSAAPKLSVHGVTDVKSAREQGGWRITGCARGSYRVQARTGAP
;
A
#
# COMPACT_ATOMS: atom_id res chain seq x y z
N MET A 1 -32.52 13.45 -44.50
CA MET A 1 -32.34 12.88 -43.15
C MET A 1 -31.26 11.77 -43.02
N PRO A 2 -30.94 10.91 -44.02
CA PRO A 2 -29.93 9.84 -43.87
C PRO A 2 -28.49 10.33 -43.65
N ARG A 3 -28.05 11.35 -44.42
CA ARG A 3 -26.74 12.01 -44.25
C ARG A 3 -26.57 12.61 -42.87
N ALA A 4 -27.69 13.06 -42.26
CA ALA A 4 -27.73 13.65 -40.94
C ALA A 4 -27.18 12.70 -39.89
N ARG A 5 -27.87 11.56 -39.75
CA ARG A 5 -27.57 10.50 -38.81
C ARG A 5 -26.25 9.80 -39.13
N TYR A 6 -25.93 9.61 -40.40
CA TYR A 6 -24.66 9.00 -40.82
C TYR A 6 -23.46 9.75 -40.23
N GLN A 7 -23.46 11.08 -40.33
CA GLN A 7 -22.38 11.91 -39.79
C GLN A 7 -22.28 11.83 -38.26
N ASP A 8 -23.39 11.76 -37.53
CA ASP A 8 -23.36 11.65 -36.06
C ASP A 8 -22.68 10.33 -35.63
N HIS A 9 -22.98 9.24 -36.35
CA HIS A 9 -22.33 7.94 -36.16
C HIS A 9 -20.85 7.97 -36.57
N THR A 10 -20.49 8.72 -37.63
CA THR A 10 -19.07 8.92 -38.02
C THR A 10 -18.29 9.65 -36.93
N VAL A 11 -18.85 10.71 -36.34
CA VAL A 11 -18.21 11.45 -35.24
C VAL A 11 -18.02 10.53 -34.03
N ALA A 12 -19.07 9.80 -33.62
CA ALA A 12 -19.01 8.86 -32.50
C ALA A 12 -17.99 7.73 -32.72
N ALA A 13 -17.95 7.15 -33.93
CA ALA A 13 -16.96 6.13 -34.29
C ALA A 13 -15.54 6.68 -34.28
N ALA A 14 -15.32 7.88 -34.83
CA ALA A 14 -14.01 8.53 -34.85
C ALA A 14 -13.50 8.78 -33.42
N THR A 15 -14.35 9.22 -32.50
CA THR A 15 -13.99 9.39 -31.08
C THR A 15 -13.64 8.06 -30.44
N ALA A 16 -14.48 7.02 -30.59
CA ALA A 16 -14.22 5.72 -29.98
C ALA A 16 -12.93 5.06 -30.50
N VAL A 17 -12.69 5.09 -31.81
CA VAL A 17 -11.49 4.53 -32.44
C VAL A 17 -10.24 5.31 -32.04
N SER A 18 -10.27 6.64 -32.14
CA SER A 18 -9.10 7.46 -31.76
C SER A 18 -8.79 7.36 -30.27
N PHE A 19 -9.80 7.24 -29.40
CA PHE A 19 -9.57 7.08 -27.97
C PHE A 19 -9.00 5.71 -27.63
N THR A 20 -9.55 4.65 -28.22
CA THR A 20 -9.02 3.28 -28.06
C THR A 20 -7.56 3.20 -28.53
N ALA A 21 -7.25 3.76 -29.70
CA ALA A 21 -5.89 3.81 -30.22
C ALA A 21 -4.95 4.61 -29.30
N LEU A 22 -5.41 5.74 -28.76
CA LEU A 22 -4.64 6.54 -27.81
C LEU A 22 -4.33 5.76 -26.52
N CYS A 23 -5.30 5.03 -25.97
CA CYS A 23 -5.08 4.17 -24.80
C CYS A 23 -4.09 3.05 -25.10
N LEU A 24 -4.15 2.42 -26.28
CA LEU A 24 -3.17 1.39 -26.68
C LEU A 24 -1.75 1.95 -26.81
N VAL A 25 -1.61 3.14 -27.40
CA VAL A 25 -0.30 3.83 -27.52
C VAL A 25 0.22 4.23 -26.14
N ALA A 26 -0.62 4.77 -25.28
CA ALA A 26 -0.26 5.13 -23.90
C ALA A 26 0.16 3.90 -23.10
N ALA A 27 -0.58 2.79 -23.21
CA ALA A 27 -0.26 1.53 -22.55
C ALA A 27 1.11 0.99 -23.00
N TYR A 28 1.43 1.09 -24.30
CA TYR A 28 2.74 0.70 -24.82
C TYR A 28 3.88 1.55 -24.24
N ALA A 29 3.65 2.86 -24.05
CA ALA A 29 4.63 3.78 -23.49
C ALA A 29 4.82 3.62 -21.97
N ASP A 30 3.75 3.24 -21.25
CA ASP A 30 3.77 2.95 -19.82
C ASP A 30 3.22 1.54 -19.54
N PRO A 31 4.10 0.53 -19.50
CA PRO A 31 3.70 -0.85 -19.27
C PRO A 31 3.05 -1.09 -17.91
N THR A 32 3.34 -0.24 -16.91
CA THR A 32 2.87 -0.39 -15.52
C THR A 32 1.45 0.13 -15.32
N GLY A 33 0.99 1.03 -16.20
CA GLY A 33 -0.28 1.72 -16.01
C GLY A 33 -0.28 2.66 -14.81
N LEU A 34 0.89 3.13 -14.35
CA LEU A 34 1.00 4.16 -13.31
C LEU A 34 0.65 5.57 -13.83
N PHE A 35 0.93 5.83 -15.11
CA PHE A 35 0.71 7.10 -15.80
C PHE A 35 -0.28 6.98 -16.96
N ALA A 36 -0.46 5.78 -17.53
CA ALA A 36 -1.45 5.51 -18.58
C ALA A 36 -2.84 5.13 -18.00
N PRO A 37 -3.93 5.37 -18.76
CA PRO A 37 -5.27 4.91 -18.38
C PRO A 37 -5.37 3.38 -18.15
N VAL A 38 -4.49 2.62 -18.80
CA VAL A 38 -4.39 1.17 -18.73
C VAL A 38 -2.94 0.78 -19.01
N GLY A 39 -2.39 -0.16 -18.26
CA GLY A 39 -1.01 -0.64 -18.46
C GLY A 39 -0.94 -1.69 -19.57
N ALA A 40 0.18 -1.75 -20.31
CA ALA A 40 0.34 -2.75 -21.39
C ALA A 40 0.12 -4.19 -20.93
N GLN A 41 0.47 -4.54 -19.69
CA GLN A 41 0.39 -5.94 -19.23
C GLN A 41 -1.04 -6.48 -19.26
N THR A 42 -2.02 -5.64 -18.89
CA THR A 42 -3.44 -5.98 -18.92
C THR A 42 -3.98 -6.19 -20.35
N LEU A 43 -3.22 -5.74 -21.35
CA LEU A 43 -3.56 -5.79 -22.79
C LEU A 43 -2.61 -6.68 -23.59
N ARG A 44 -1.72 -7.44 -22.94
CA ARG A 44 -0.87 -8.40 -23.66
C ARG A 44 -1.62 -9.70 -23.89
N ALA A 45 -1.54 -10.22 -25.12
CA ALA A 45 -1.92 -11.59 -25.41
C ALA A 45 -0.91 -12.53 -24.75
N GLY A 46 -1.35 -13.29 -23.74
CA GLY A 46 -0.53 -14.20 -22.95
C GLY A 46 -1.28 -15.47 -22.58
N ALA A 47 -0.75 -16.21 -21.61
CA ALA A 47 -1.45 -17.34 -21.03
C ALA A 47 -2.76 -16.89 -20.38
N VAL A 48 -3.81 -17.70 -20.53
CA VAL A 48 -5.15 -17.42 -19.99
C VAL A 48 -5.29 -18.15 -18.66
N HIS A 49 -5.36 -17.38 -17.57
CA HIS A 49 -5.45 -17.88 -16.18
C HIS A 49 -6.81 -17.61 -15.54
N GLY A 50 -7.78 -17.10 -16.31
CA GLY A 50 -9.11 -16.72 -15.86
C GLY A 50 -9.54 -15.35 -16.38
N LEU A 51 -10.64 -14.82 -15.87
CA LEU A 51 -11.20 -13.54 -16.32
C LEU A 51 -10.23 -12.38 -16.10
N TRP A 52 -9.51 -12.35 -14.98
CA TRP A 52 -8.53 -11.30 -14.65
C TRP A 52 -7.46 -11.14 -15.75
N SER A 53 -6.93 -12.25 -16.26
CA SER A 53 -5.91 -12.25 -17.32
C SER A 53 -6.40 -11.72 -18.68
N LEU A 54 -7.73 -11.60 -18.84
CA LEU A 54 -8.39 -11.14 -20.06
C LEU A 54 -9.20 -9.84 -19.85
N ALA A 55 -9.23 -9.28 -18.65
CA ALA A 55 -10.13 -8.18 -18.30
C ALA A 55 -9.86 -6.92 -19.13
N GLY A 56 -8.59 -6.63 -19.46
CA GLY A 56 -8.25 -5.53 -20.35
C GLY A 56 -8.87 -5.67 -21.74
N TRP A 57 -8.85 -6.87 -22.32
CA TRP A 57 -9.42 -7.16 -23.64
C TRP A 57 -10.94 -7.30 -23.66
N LEU A 58 -11.49 -7.99 -22.66
CA LEU A 58 -12.91 -8.36 -22.63
C LEU A 58 -13.79 -7.32 -21.92
N VAL A 59 -13.19 -6.46 -21.08
CA VAL A 59 -13.93 -5.48 -20.29
C VAL A 59 -13.44 -4.06 -20.57
N PHE A 60 -12.17 -3.75 -20.35
CA PHE A 60 -11.68 -2.37 -20.46
C PHE A 60 -11.87 -1.79 -21.87
N LEU A 61 -11.29 -2.40 -22.91
CA LEU A 61 -11.38 -1.86 -24.28
C LEU A 61 -12.84 -1.81 -24.81
N PRO A 62 -13.68 -2.86 -24.66
CA PRO A 62 -15.06 -2.82 -25.13
C PRO A 62 -15.90 -1.76 -24.42
N VAL A 63 -15.77 -1.63 -23.09
CA VAL A 63 -16.50 -0.61 -22.33
C VAL A 63 -16.03 0.79 -22.71
N LEU A 64 -14.71 1.01 -22.85
CA LEU A 64 -14.14 2.28 -23.28
C LEU A 64 -14.72 2.71 -24.62
N ALA A 65 -14.67 1.83 -25.62
CA ALA A 65 -15.18 2.11 -26.97
C ALA A 65 -16.70 2.33 -26.97
N ALA A 66 -17.46 1.48 -26.27
CA ALA A 66 -18.91 1.56 -26.22
C ALA A 66 -19.40 2.85 -25.56
N VAL A 67 -18.82 3.23 -24.42
CA VAL A 67 -19.20 4.46 -23.69
C VAL A 67 -18.76 5.70 -24.47
N ALA A 68 -17.55 5.72 -25.02
CA ALA A 68 -17.08 6.83 -25.84
C ALA A 68 -17.97 7.04 -27.07
N TYR A 69 -18.36 5.95 -27.74
CA TYR A 69 -19.28 5.98 -28.87
C TYR A 69 -20.67 6.48 -28.47
N ALA A 70 -21.30 5.83 -27.49
CA ALA A 70 -22.67 6.13 -27.09
C ALA A 70 -22.80 7.55 -26.50
N GLY A 71 -21.84 7.97 -25.68
CA GLY A 71 -21.81 9.29 -25.07
C GLY A 71 -21.54 10.41 -26.07
N THR A 72 -20.66 10.19 -27.06
CA THR A 72 -20.42 11.16 -28.14
C THR A 72 -21.64 11.28 -29.04
N LEU A 73 -22.26 10.15 -29.40
CA LEU A 73 -23.49 10.13 -30.19
C LEU A 73 -24.62 10.87 -29.47
N ALA A 74 -24.78 10.64 -28.16
CA ALA A 74 -25.75 11.35 -27.34
C ALA A 74 -25.45 12.86 -27.27
N THR A 75 -24.17 13.25 -27.16
CA THR A 75 -23.73 14.65 -27.12
C THR A 75 -24.03 15.39 -28.42
N VAL A 76 -23.70 14.80 -29.58
CA VAL A 76 -23.95 15.42 -30.88
C VAL A 76 -25.45 15.52 -31.17
N ARG A 77 -26.23 14.50 -30.84
CA ARG A 77 -27.69 14.49 -31.06
C ARG A 77 -28.46 15.45 -30.16
N THR A 78 -27.92 15.78 -29.00
CA THR A 78 -28.58 16.68 -28.04
C THR A 78 -28.08 18.11 -28.13
N ALA A 79 -27.03 18.40 -28.90
CA ALA A 79 -26.52 19.76 -29.08
C ALA A 79 -27.59 20.66 -29.73
N GLY A 80 -28.11 21.63 -28.97
CA GLY A 80 -29.11 22.57 -29.46
C GLY A 80 -28.52 23.69 -30.32
N PRO A 81 -29.37 24.51 -30.97
CA PRO A 81 -28.95 25.72 -31.67
C PRO A 81 -28.06 26.60 -30.80
N GLY A 82 -26.92 27.08 -31.33
CA GLY A 82 -26.00 27.95 -30.60
C GLY A 82 -25.15 27.28 -29.50
N THR A 83 -25.09 25.94 -29.45
CA THR A 83 -24.18 25.22 -28.53
C THR A 83 -22.71 25.56 -28.81
N GLY A 84 -22.34 25.66 -30.09
CA GLY A 84 -20.97 25.96 -30.53
C GLY A 84 -20.01 24.78 -30.40
N ARG A 85 -18.97 24.74 -31.25
CA ARG A 85 -17.99 23.65 -31.29
C ARG A 85 -17.22 23.46 -29.98
N GLY A 86 -16.88 24.54 -29.28
CA GLY A 86 -16.15 24.48 -28.00
C GLY A 86 -16.93 23.78 -26.88
N ARG A 87 -18.26 23.92 -26.82
CA ARG A 87 -19.07 23.22 -25.81
C ARG A 87 -19.27 21.74 -26.15
N VAL A 88 -19.36 21.41 -27.45
CA VAL A 88 -19.34 20.02 -27.90
C VAL A 88 -18.00 19.38 -27.56
N LEU A 89 -16.88 20.08 -27.79
CA LEU A 89 -15.54 19.64 -27.38
C LEU A 89 -15.50 19.30 -25.89
N LEU A 90 -15.91 20.24 -25.04
CA LEU A 90 -15.88 20.07 -23.58
C LEU A 90 -16.74 18.88 -23.11
N ARG A 91 -17.93 18.70 -23.71
CA ARG A 91 -18.83 17.59 -23.34
C ARG A 91 -18.32 16.25 -23.84
N VAL A 92 -17.75 16.18 -25.04
CA VAL A 92 -17.11 14.94 -25.55
C VAL A 92 -15.85 14.61 -24.73
N TRP A 93 -15.06 15.61 -24.33
CA TRP A 93 -13.95 15.41 -23.40
C TRP A 93 -14.42 14.78 -22.09
N GLY A 94 -15.48 15.32 -21.46
CA GLY A 94 -16.08 14.73 -20.27
C GLY A 94 -16.61 13.29 -20.50
N VAL A 95 -17.10 12.98 -21.69
CA VAL A 95 -17.48 11.60 -22.07
C VAL A 95 -16.26 10.69 -22.13
N CYS A 96 -15.10 11.15 -22.65
CA CYS A 96 -13.87 10.36 -22.63
C CYS A 96 -13.42 10.06 -21.20
N VAL A 97 -13.51 11.03 -20.29
CA VAL A 97 -13.24 10.84 -18.85
C VAL A 97 -14.15 9.77 -18.26
N LEU A 98 -15.46 9.88 -18.51
CA LEU A 98 -16.44 8.89 -18.05
C LEU A 98 -16.19 7.49 -18.62
N ALA A 99 -15.86 7.41 -19.91
CA ALA A 99 -15.57 6.14 -20.59
C ALA A 99 -14.34 5.45 -19.99
N GLY A 100 -13.27 6.21 -19.72
CA GLY A 100 -12.08 5.69 -19.03
C GLY A 100 -12.39 5.18 -17.63
N ALA A 101 -13.14 5.97 -16.85
CA ALA A 101 -13.52 5.61 -15.49
C ALA A 101 -14.37 4.34 -15.44
N LEU A 102 -15.39 4.21 -16.29
CA LEU A 102 -16.25 3.03 -16.35
C LEU A 102 -15.55 1.79 -16.88
N ALA A 103 -14.68 1.96 -17.89
CA ALA A 103 -13.85 0.88 -18.39
C ALA A 103 -12.96 0.33 -17.28
N ARG A 104 -12.33 1.24 -16.51
CA ARG A 104 -11.50 0.86 -15.38
C ARG A 104 -12.27 0.21 -14.25
N PHE A 105 -13.42 0.75 -13.88
CA PHE A 105 -14.28 0.14 -12.85
C PHE A 105 -14.63 -1.30 -13.20
N GLY A 106 -15.09 -1.53 -14.44
CA GLY A 106 -15.44 -2.86 -14.91
C GLY A 106 -14.24 -3.81 -14.90
N GLN A 107 -13.07 -3.34 -15.33
CA GLN A 107 -11.84 -4.12 -15.31
C GLN A 107 -11.45 -4.52 -13.88
N ALA A 108 -11.38 -3.56 -12.96
CA ALA A 108 -11.01 -3.82 -11.57
C ALA A 108 -11.95 -4.82 -10.87
N VAL A 109 -13.26 -4.76 -11.16
CA VAL A 109 -14.23 -5.77 -10.69
C VAL A 109 -13.93 -7.14 -11.30
N ALA A 110 -13.64 -7.21 -12.60
CA ALA A 110 -13.31 -8.46 -13.28
C ALA A 110 -11.98 -9.07 -12.80
N ASP A 111 -11.00 -8.23 -12.45
CA ASP A 111 -9.71 -8.61 -11.88
C ASP A 111 -9.92 -9.25 -10.49
N THR A 112 -10.74 -8.62 -9.65
CA THR A 112 -10.85 -8.98 -8.22
C THR A 112 -11.93 -10.00 -7.87
N VAL A 113 -13.03 -10.09 -8.65
CA VAL A 113 -14.21 -10.92 -8.31
C VAL A 113 -13.87 -12.39 -8.06
N GLY A 114 -12.88 -12.95 -8.76
CA GLY A 114 -12.45 -14.32 -8.53
C GLY A 114 -11.91 -14.49 -7.10
N VAL A 115 -10.87 -13.75 -6.75
CA VAL A 115 -10.14 -13.93 -5.48
C VAL A 115 -10.91 -13.35 -4.29
N ALA A 116 -11.50 -12.16 -4.44
CA ALA A 116 -12.23 -11.48 -3.37
C ALA A 116 -13.45 -12.29 -2.88
N VAL A 117 -14.16 -12.94 -3.81
CA VAL A 117 -15.30 -13.82 -3.45
C VAL A 117 -14.83 -15.07 -2.71
N HIS A 118 -13.68 -15.65 -3.09
CA HIS A 118 -13.13 -16.82 -2.41
C HIS A 118 -12.56 -16.50 -1.03
N SER A 119 -12.01 -15.29 -0.83
CA SER A 119 -11.52 -14.84 0.48
C SER A 119 -12.60 -14.25 1.38
N GLY A 120 -13.81 -13.99 0.85
CA GLY A 120 -14.91 -13.36 1.56
C GLY A 120 -14.78 -11.84 1.72
N SER A 121 -13.85 -11.20 1.00
CA SER A 121 -13.67 -9.75 1.03
C SER A 121 -14.78 -9.03 0.25
N THR A 122 -15.39 -8.03 0.89
CA THR A 122 -16.38 -7.13 0.27
C THR A 122 -15.77 -5.81 -0.24
N ASP A 123 -14.46 -5.62 -0.03
CA ASP A 123 -13.75 -4.35 -0.20
C ASP A 123 -13.43 -4.02 -1.67
N PHE A 124 -13.63 -4.98 -2.57
CA PHE A 124 -13.28 -4.83 -3.98
C PHE A 124 -14.09 -3.77 -4.72
N LEU A 125 -15.36 -3.53 -4.33
CA LEU A 125 -16.21 -2.51 -4.96
C LEU A 125 -15.73 -1.07 -4.65
N PRO A 126 -15.48 -0.69 -3.39
CA PRO A 126 -14.84 0.58 -3.05
C PRO A 126 -13.51 0.80 -3.77
N VAL A 127 -12.63 -0.20 -3.81
CA VAL A 127 -11.33 -0.09 -4.48
C VAL A 127 -11.47 0.07 -6.00
N ALA A 128 -12.35 -0.68 -6.64
CA ALA A 128 -12.62 -0.55 -8.08
C ALA A 128 -13.11 0.86 -8.43
N LEU A 129 -13.94 1.46 -7.58
CA LEU A 129 -14.42 2.82 -7.76
C LEU A 129 -13.34 3.87 -7.53
N TRP A 130 -12.47 3.67 -6.53
CA TRP A 130 -11.30 4.52 -6.33
C TRP A 130 -10.36 4.49 -7.53
N SER A 131 -10.03 3.28 -8.01
CA SER A 131 -9.17 3.08 -9.17
C SER A 131 -9.75 3.71 -10.44
N ALA A 132 -11.08 3.65 -10.61
CA ALA A 132 -11.78 4.34 -11.68
C ALA A 132 -11.59 5.87 -11.62
N GLY A 133 -11.56 6.47 -10.43
CA GLY A 133 -11.25 7.89 -10.23
C GLY A 133 -9.83 8.27 -10.64
N LEU A 134 -8.84 7.43 -10.31
CA LEU A 134 -7.45 7.64 -10.74
C LEU A 134 -7.28 7.54 -12.26
N VAL A 135 -7.96 6.59 -12.91
CA VAL A 135 -7.97 6.52 -14.38
C VAL A 135 -8.76 7.67 -15.01
N ALA A 136 -9.81 8.16 -14.34
CA ALA A 136 -10.53 9.36 -14.76
C ALA A 136 -9.58 10.58 -14.83
N GLU A 137 -8.65 10.72 -13.89
CA GLU A 137 -7.63 11.79 -13.91
C GLU A 137 -6.74 11.69 -15.16
N ARG A 138 -6.20 10.50 -15.44
CA ARG A 138 -5.33 10.27 -16.61
C ARG A 138 -6.07 10.48 -17.92
N THR A 139 -7.33 10.07 -17.97
CA THR A 139 -8.19 10.31 -19.14
C THR A 139 -8.68 11.74 -19.25
N ALA A 140 -8.70 12.52 -18.16
CA ALA A 140 -8.92 13.97 -18.23
C ALA A 140 -7.76 14.69 -18.92
N LEU A 141 -6.52 14.19 -18.76
CA LEU A 141 -5.36 14.71 -19.48
C LEU A 141 -5.38 14.32 -20.96
N LEU A 142 -5.60 13.05 -21.27
CA LEU A 142 -5.47 12.51 -22.64
C LEU A 142 -6.74 12.65 -23.50
N GLY A 143 -7.91 12.70 -22.88
CA GLY A 143 -9.23 12.66 -23.54
C GLY A 143 -9.53 13.87 -24.43
N TRP A 144 -8.73 14.93 -24.36
CA TRP A 144 -8.86 16.10 -25.25
C TRP A 144 -8.56 15.74 -26.71
N LEU A 145 -7.63 14.83 -26.97
CA LEU A 145 -7.26 14.42 -28.33
C LEU A 145 -8.43 13.77 -29.09
N PRO A 146 -9.09 12.71 -28.58
CA PRO A 146 -10.27 12.14 -29.24
C PRO A 146 -11.47 13.10 -29.28
N ALA A 147 -11.59 14.02 -28.32
CA ALA A 147 -12.60 15.07 -28.35
C ALA A 147 -12.35 16.10 -29.48
N LEU A 148 -11.08 16.48 -29.72
CA LEU A 148 -10.68 17.33 -30.85
C LEU A 148 -10.99 16.64 -32.18
N VAL A 149 -10.66 15.34 -32.30
CA VAL A 149 -11.02 14.53 -33.47
C VAL A 149 -12.54 14.58 -33.72
N ALA A 150 -13.34 14.44 -32.66
CA ALA A 150 -14.80 14.52 -32.76
C ALA A 150 -15.28 15.83 -33.40
N VAL A 151 -14.72 16.96 -32.94
CA VAL A 151 -15.10 18.30 -33.41
C VAL A 151 -14.56 18.61 -34.81
N LEU A 152 -13.38 18.10 -35.17
CA LEU A 152 -12.82 18.20 -36.52
C LEU A 152 -13.68 17.43 -37.55
N VAL A 153 -14.19 16.26 -37.17
CA VAL A 153 -15.10 15.45 -38.00
C VAL A 153 -16.51 16.06 -38.02
N LEU A 154 -16.87 16.89 -37.04
CA LEU A 154 -18.16 17.58 -36.97
C LEU A 154 -18.25 18.75 -38.00
N ARG A 155 -18.59 18.40 -39.24
CA ARG A 155 -18.77 19.33 -40.38
C ARG A 155 -20.04 20.21 -40.35
N ARG A 156 -20.90 20.15 -39.32
CA ARG A 156 -22.12 20.96 -39.25
C ARG A 156 -21.98 22.15 -38.30
N ALA A 157 -22.46 23.32 -38.73
CA ALA A 157 -22.92 24.34 -37.81
C ALA A 157 -24.24 23.87 -37.20
N ALA A 158 -24.47 24.15 -35.91
CA ALA A 158 -25.75 23.85 -35.28
C ALA A 158 -26.88 24.46 -36.12
N PRO A 159 -27.98 23.74 -36.40
CA PRO A 159 -29.06 24.29 -37.20
C PRO A 159 -29.54 25.60 -36.54
N PRO A 160 -29.75 26.68 -37.32
CA PRO A 160 -30.41 27.86 -36.80
C PRO A 160 -31.82 27.43 -36.41
N GLY A 161 -32.13 27.53 -35.12
CA GLY A 161 -33.43 27.17 -34.57
C GLY A 161 -33.71 28.09 -33.40
N GLU A 162 -34.98 28.43 -33.22
CA GLU A 162 -35.43 29.28 -32.12
C GLU A 162 -34.90 28.75 -30.77
N PRO A 163 -34.51 29.64 -29.85
CA PRO A 163 -34.13 29.24 -28.51
C PRO A 163 -35.25 28.39 -27.92
N ALA A 164 -34.91 27.21 -27.40
CA ALA A 164 -35.87 26.38 -26.69
C ALA A 164 -36.55 27.25 -25.63
N ALA A 165 -37.88 27.40 -25.73
CA ALA A 165 -38.68 28.12 -24.75
C ALA A 165 -38.27 27.67 -23.34
N GLY A 166 -38.10 28.64 -22.44
CA GLY A 166 -37.56 28.41 -21.09
C GLY A 166 -38.29 27.26 -20.40
N GLN A 167 -37.68 26.08 -20.36
CA GLN A 167 -38.19 24.97 -19.59
C GLN A 167 -38.19 25.39 -18.12
N ASP A 168 -39.30 25.22 -17.42
CA ASP A 168 -39.33 25.43 -15.98
C ASP A 168 -38.45 24.36 -15.31
N LEU A 169 -37.30 24.79 -14.80
CA LEU A 169 -36.29 23.91 -14.20
C LEU A 169 -36.59 23.60 -12.72
N ARG A 170 -37.54 24.31 -12.08
CA ARG A 170 -37.93 24.10 -10.68
C ARG A 170 -38.35 22.66 -10.33
N PRO A 171 -39.11 21.94 -11.18
CA PRO A 171 -39.47 20.54 -10.94
C PRO A 171 -38.28 19.58 -11.06
N ILE A 172 -37.20 19.97 -11.75
CA ILE A 172 -35.96 19.18 -11.89
C ILE A 172 -35.13 19.37 -10.62
N VAL A 173 -34.95 20.62 -10.17
CA VAL A 173 -34.23 20.95 -8.93
C VAL A 173 -34.87 20.30 -7.71
N ALA A 174 -36.20 20.39 -7.56
CA ALA A 174 -36.92 19.79 -6.44
C ALA A 174 -36.82 18.25 -6.44
N ARG A 175 -36.86 17.62 -7.62
CA ARG A 175 -36.74 16.16 -7.78
C ARG A 175 -35.35 15.65 -7.46
N THR A 176 -34.31 16.34 -7.94
CA THR A 176 -32.91 16.00 -7.66
C THR A 176 -32.59 16.16 -6.17
N LEU A 177 -33.08 17.22 -5.52
CA LEU A 177 -32.90 17.43 -4.08
C LEU A 177 -33.63 16.40 -3.20
N LEU A 178 -34.84 15.95 -3.57
CA LEU A 178 -35.63 15.02 -2.75
C LEU A 178 -35.14 13.56 -2.77
N THR A 179 -34.48 13.11 -3.85
CA THR A 179 -34.12 11.68 -4.02
C THR A 179 -32.63 11.40 -4.17
N ALA A 180 -31.86 12.30 -4.78
CA ALA A 180 -30.44 12.08 -5.00
C ALA A 180 -29.59 12.46 -3.79
N LEU A 181 -30.09 13.36 -2.93
CA LEU A 181 -29.40 13.80 -1.73
C LEU A 181 -29.28 12.67 -0.68
N PRO A 182 -30.34 11.91 -0.30
CA PRO A 182 -30.23 10.87 0.72
C PRO A 182 -29.47 9.61 0.23
N ALA A 183 -29.74 9.18 -1.02
CA ALA A 183 -29.05 8.04 -1.63
C ALA A 183 -27.58 8.36 -1.94
N GLY A 184 -27.31 9.60 -2.38
CA GLY A 184 -25.97 10.14 -2.51
C GLY A 184 -25.24 10.15 -1.17
N LEU A 185 -25.84 10.72 -0.11
CA LEU A 185 -25.25 10.80 1.24
C LEU A 185 -24.87 9.42 1.83
N LEU A 186 -25.68 8.38 1.58
CA LEU A 186 -25.39 7.00 2.01
C LEU A 186 -24.21 6.36 1.25
N LEU A 187 -24.17 6.52 -0.08
CA LEU A 187 -23.04 6.04 -0.90
C LEU A 187 -21.75 6.85 -0.63
N LEU A 188 -21.88 8.12 -0.27
CA LEU A 188 -20.79 9.07 -0.01
C LEU A 188 -20.05 8.81 1.31
N GLY A 189 -20.78 8.48 2.38
CA GLY A 189 -20.16 8.13 3.67
C GLY A 189 -19.32 6.85 3.61
N ALA A 190 -19.76 5.88 2.81
CA ALA A 190 -19.05 4.64 2.56
C ALA A 190 -17.77 4.81 1.73
N LEU A 191 -17.79 5.70 0.73
CA LEU A 191 -16.64 5.88 -0.17
C LEU A 191 -15.50 6.69 0.43
N ALA A 192 -15.83 7.67 1.28
CA ALA A 192 -14.80 8.46 1.94
C ALA A 192 -14.11 7.71 3.10
N SER A 193 -14.79 6.72 3.70
CA SER A 193 -14.22 5.86 4.75
C SER A 193 -13.42 4.66 4.20
N SER A 194 -13.51 4.38 2.89
CA SER A 194 -12.96 3.19 2.24
C SER A 194 -11.89 3.50 1.19
N SER A 195 -11.21 4.65 1.30
CA SER A 195 -10.15 5.02 0.35
C SER A 195 -8.86 4.22 0.63
N PRO A 196 -8.30 3.52 -0.38
CA PRO A 196 -6.99 2.89 -0.27
C PRO A 196 -5.82 3.87 -0.07
N ALA A 197 -6.08 5.17 -0.21
CA ALA A 197 -5.14 6.26 0.02
C ALA A 197 -5.54 7.13 1.23
N ALA A 198 -6.46 6.68 2.08
CA ALA A 198 -6.97 7.46 3.22
C ALA A 198 -5.86 7.92 4.18
N SER A 199 -4.80 7.14 4.34
CA SER A 199 -3.63 7.51 5.16
C SER A 199 -2.77 8.61 4.53
N ILE A 200 -2.89 8.81 3.22
CA ILE A 200 -2.15 9.79 2.41
C ILE A 200 -2.94 11.09 2.25
N SER A 201 -4.28 11.03 2.17
CA SER A 201 -5.14 12.21 2.01
C SER A 201 -5.40 12.93 3.33
N THR A 202 -4.96 14.18 3.47
CA THR A 202 -5.22 15.03 4.64
C THR A 202 -6.38 16.02 4.46
N GLY A 203 -7.07 15.93 3.32
CA GLY A 203 -8.04 16.92 2.85
C GLY A 203 -9.44 16.88 3.47
N LEU A 204 -10.25 17.91 3.18
CA LEU A 204 -11.70 18.04 3.44
C LEU A 204 -12.50 16.80 3.05
N THR A 205 -12.14 16.07 1.99
CA THR A 205 -12.87 14.87 1.59
C THR A 205 -12.70 13.73 2.59
N ALA A 206 -11.51 13.60 3.18
CA ALA A 206 -11.21 12.63 4.22
C ALA A 206 -11.71 13.06 5.61
N GLN A 207 -11.60 14.36 5.93
CA GLN A 207 -11.98 14.87 7.26
C GLN A 207 -13.49 15.14 7.41
N LEU A 208 -14.16 15.56 6.34
CA LEU A 208 -15.55 16.03 6.34
C LEU A 208 -16.32 15.43 5.15
N PRO A 209 -16.49 14.11 5.11
CA PRO A 209 -17.07 13.42 3.94
C PRO A 209 -18.52 13.84 3.66
N ALA A 210 -19.31 14.08 4.71
CA ALA A 210 -20.68 14.55 4.60
C ALA A 210 -20.80 15.97 4.00
N ILE A 211 -19.83 16.85 4.29
CA ILE A 211 -19.82 18.23 3.75
C ILE A 211 -19.39 18.20 2.28
N SER A 212 -18.35 17.44 1.98
CA SER A 212 -17.86 17.23 0.61
C SER A 212 -18.97 16.67 -0.30
N ALA A 213 -19.76 15.73 0.22
CA ALA A 213 -20.94 15.18 -0.43
C ALA A 213 -22.00 16.25 -0.79
N VAL A 214 -22.32 17.14 0.14
CA VAL A 214 -23.28 18.23 -0.08
C VAL A 214 -22.75 19.20 -1.14
N LEU A 215 -21.45 19.53 -1.09
CA LEU A 215 -20.81 20.42 -2.06
C LEU A 215 -20.82 19.82 -3.47
N VAL A 216 -20.43 18.56 -3.64
CA VAL A 216 -20.51 17.86 -4.94
C VAL A 216 -21.94 17.88 -5.46
N THR A 217 -22.93 17.60 -4.60
CA THR A 217 -24.34 17.61 -5.00
C THR A 217 -24.79 18.99 -5.50
N ALA A 218 -24.48 20.06 -4.76
CA ALA A 218 -24.84 21.42 -5.13
C ALA A 218 -24.18 21.86 -6.45
N VAL A 219 -22.89 21.57 -6.61
CA VAL A 219 -22.15 21.89 -7.84
C VAL A 219 -22.65 21.06 -9.03
N ALA A 220 -22.93 19.77 -8.84
CA ALA A 220 -23.47 18.91 -9.89
C ALA A 220 -24.84 19.41 -10.39
N ILE A 221 -25.72 19.84 -9.48
CA ILE A 221 -27.01 20.45 -9.84
C ILE A 221 -26.80 21.73 -10.65
N ALA A 222 -25.90 22.61 -10.21
CA ALA A 222 -25.61 23.86 -10.92
C ALA A 222 -25.05 23.61 -12.35
N LEU A 223 -24.13 22.65 -12.49
CA LEU A 223 -23.58 22.23 -13.77
C LEU A 223 -24.64 21.62 -14.68
N GLN A 224 -25.52 20.77 -14.12
CA GLN A 224 -26.61 20.13 -14.86
C GLN A 224 -27.60 21.17 -15.39
N LEU A 225 -28.06 22.12 -14.55
CA LEU A 225 -28.95 23.22 -14.97
C LEU A 225 -28.34 24.07 -16.09
N ARG A 226 -27.02 24.32 -16.03
CA ARG A 226 -26.30 25.06 -17.08
C ARG A 226 -26.17 24.24 -18.36
N SER A 227 -25.96 22.94 -18.25
CA SER A 227 -25.87 21.98 -19.36
C SER A 227 -27.21 21.84 -20.11
N GLU A 228 -28.32 21.75 -19.38
CA GLU A 228 -29.68 21.62 -19.93
C GLU A 228 -30.13 22.83 -20.77
N ARG A 229 -29.63 24.03 -20.49
CA ARG A 229 -29.92 25.23 -21.29
C ARG A 229 -29.35 25.18 -22.71
N ARG A 230 -28.40 24.28 -22.99
CA ARG A 230 -27.65 24.23 -24.25
C ARG A 230 -27.77 22.89 -24.97
N PHE A 231 -27.91 21.82 -24.19
CA PHE A 231 -28.18 20.50 -24.73
C PHE A 231 -29.63 20.15 -24.42
N ALA A 232 -30.42 19.87 -25.46
CA ALA A 232 -31.81 19.45 -25.31
C ALA A 232 -31.84 18.02 -24.73
N GLN A 233 -31.68 17.90 -23.41
CA GLN A 233 -31.58 16.60 -22.70
C GLN A 233 -32.93 15.86 -22.59
N ALA A 234 -33.94 16.25 -23.37
CA ALA A 234 -35.34 15.87 -23.18
C ALA A 234 -35.65 14.36 -23.35
N ARG A 235 -34.70 13.49 -23.74
CA ARG A 235 -34.94 12.04 -23.88
C ARG A 235 -33.72 11.17 -23.52
N GLY A 236 -33.97 10.17 -22.66
CA GLY A 236 -33.20 8.92 -22.55
C GLY A 236 -31.71 9.08 -22.21
N THR A 237 -30.85 8.54 -23.06
CA THR A 237 -29.40 8.40 -22.86
C THR A 237 -28.64 9.72 -22.76
N GLY A 238 -29.13 10.81 -23.37
CA GLY A 238 -28.49 12.13 -23.30
C GLY A 238 -28.55 12.79 -21.92
N LEU A 239 -29.59 12.46 -21.14
CA LEU A 239 -29.77 12.89 -19.75
C LEU A 239 -28.80 12.14 -18.83
N LEU A 240 -28.73 10.81 -18.99
CA LEU A 240 -27.84 9.95 -18.20
C LEU A 240 -26.38 10.37 -18.35
N VAL A 241 -25.90 10.54 -19.59
CA VAL A 241 -24.53 10.95 -19.87
C VAL A 241 -24.26 12.39 -19.40
N GLY A 242 -25.24 13.29 -19.54
CA GLY A 242 -25.12 14.68 -19.09
C GLY A 242 -24.96 14.79 -17.57
N GLY A 243 -25.84 14.13 -16.83
CA GLY A 243 -25.80 14.09 -15.37
C GLY A 243 -24.51 13.46 -14.85
N TRP A 244 -24.02 12.38 -15.47
CA TRP A 244 -22.78 11.74 -15.06
C TRP A 244 -21.54 12.62 -15.28
N VAL A 245 -21.45 13.27 -16.46
CA VAL A 245 -20.35 14.19 -16.76
C VAL A 245 -20.37 15.40 -15.81
N CYS A 246 -21.56 15.90 -15.45
CA CYS A 246 -21.69 16.98 -14.48
C CYS A 246 -21.30 16.54 -13.06
N ALA A 247 -21.64 15.32 -12.65
CA ALA A 247 -21.23 14.74 -11.38
C ALA A 247 -19.70 14.56 -11.30
N LEU A 248 -19.07 14.05 -12.36
CA LEU A 248 -17.61 13.99 -12.48
C LEU A 248 -16.95 15.37 -12.39
N GLY A 249 -17.48 16.37 -13.08
CA GLY A 249 -16.98 17.74 -13.01
C GLY A 249 -17.10 18.36 -11.62
N ALA A 250 -18.21 18.09 -10.92
CA ALA A 250 -18.40 18.52 -9.52
C ALA A 250 -17.42 17.84 -8.57
N GLY A 251 -17.23 16.53 -8.73
CA GLY A 251 -16.25 15.75 -7.98
C GLY A 251 -14.81 16.24 -8.19
N ALA A 252 -14.41 16.46 -9.44
CA ALA A 252 -13.09 17.00 -9.78
C ALA A 252 -12.83 18.38 -9.16
N LEU A 253 -13.83 19.26 -9.13
CA LEU A 253 -13.72 20.57 -8.50
C LEU A 253 -13.49 20.45 -6.99
N VAL A 254 -14.22 19.57 -6.31
CA VAL A 254 -14.02 19.32 -4.88
C VAL A 254 -12.64 18.73 -4.63
N GLY A 255 -12.22 17.73 -5.42
CA GLY A 255 -10.89 17.14 -5.30
C GLY A 255 -9.74 18.12 -5.58
N ALA A 256 -9.92 19.06 -6.52
CA ALA A 256 -8.93 20.10 -6.79
C ALA A 256 -8.81 21.12 -5.65
N VAL A 257 -9.93 21.56 -5.06
CA VAL A 257 -9.92 22.38 -3.84
C VAL A 257 -9.22 21.63 -2.72
N ASP A 258 -9.47 20.33 -2.61
CA ASP A 258 -8.90 19.51 -1.57
C ASP A 258 -7.37 19.34 -1.71
N GLY A 259 -6.91 19.08 -2.94
CA GLY A 259 -5.49 19.05 -3.28
C GLY A 259 -4.78 20.38 -3.03
N LEU A 260 -5.44 21.51 -3.29
CA LEU A 260 -4.89 22.84 -3.00
C LEU A 260 -4.75 23.07 -1.48
N VAL A 261 -5.72 22.64 -0.67
CA VAL A 261 -5.63 22.71 0.80
C VAL A 261 -4.47 21.86 1.31
N ALA A 262 -4.32 20.64 0.78
CA ALA A 262 -3.19 19.76 1.14
C ALA A 262 -1.83 20.37 0.76
N ALA A 263 -1.74 21.02 -0.42
CA ALA A 263 -0.50 21.62 -0.92
C ALA A 263 0.01 22.82 -0.10
N VAL A 264 -0.86 23.51 0.64
CA VAL A 264 -0.48 24.65 1.50
C VAL A 264 0.13 24.19 2.84
N SER A 265 0.00 22.90 3.20
CA SER A 265 0.59 22.31 4.41
C SER A 265 2.07 21.91 4.21
N GLY A 266 2.94 22.92 4.17
CA GLY A 266 4.35 22.81 3.80
C GLY A 266 5.22 21.92 4.70
N SER A 267 6.14 21.18 4.07
CA SER A 267 7.29 20.50 4.70
C SER A 267 8.58 20.61 3.87
N GLY A 268 8.60 21.41 2.80
CA GLY A 268 9.76 21.53 1.91
C GLY A 268 10.00 20.35 0.96
N ASP A 269 9.16 19.30 1.02
CA ASP A 269 9.13 18.20 0.04
C ASP A 269 8.07 18.44 -1.06
N LEU A 270 8.06 17.57 -2.08
CA LEU A 270 7.12 17.63 -3.21
C LEU A 270 5.87 16.76 -3.00
N ALA A 271 5.59 16.27 -1.79
CA ALA A 271 4.51 15.31 -1.52
C ALA A 271 3.13 15.88 -1.85
N ALA A 272 3.01 17.21 -1.79
CA ALA A 272 1.82 17.96 -2.19
C ALA A 272 1.33 17.62 -3.61
N ILE A 273 2.24 17.34 -4.55
CA ILE A 273 1.89 17.07 -5.96
C ILE A 273 1.14 15.73 -6.10
N PRO A 274 1.71 14.57 -5.71
CA PRO A 274 0.99 13.31 -5.79
C PRO A 274 -0.23 13.30 -4.86
N MET A 275 -0.18 13.96 -3.69
CA MET A 275 -1.36 14.08 -2.80
C MET A 275 -2.50 14.85 -3.46
N ALA A 276 -2.21 15.93 -4.20
CA ALA A 276 -3.22 16.67 -4.94
C ALA A 276 -3.82 15.86 -6.09
N GLY A 277 -3.00 15.10 -6.83
CA GLY A 277 -3.49 14.16 -7.85
C GLY A 277 -4.44 13.12 -7.24
N GLN A 278 -4.02 12.48 -6.13
CA GLN A 278 -4.86 11.55 -5.38
C GLN A 278 -6.18 12.17 -4.91
N ALA A 279 -6.16 13.43 -4.44
CA ALA A 279 -7.37 14.14 -4.03
C ALA A 279 -8.32 14.42 -5.22
N VAL A 280 -7.78 14.76 -6.40
CA VAL A 280 -8.56 14.89 -7.64
C VAL A 280 -9.15 13.55 -8.06
N GLY A 281 -8.36 12.48 -8.04
CA GLY A 281 -8.82 11.11 -8.28
C GLY A 281 -9.94 10.68 -7.33
N ALA A 282 -9.81 10.99 -6.04
CA ALA A 282 -10.84 10.79 -5.02
C ALA A 282 -12.14 11.51 -5.39
N GLY A 283 -12.03 12.80 -5.74
CA GLY A 283 -13.16 13.61 -6.18
C GLY A 283 -13.83 13.04 -7.43
N LEU A 284 -13.06 12.55 -8.40
CA LEU A 284 -13.58 11.91 -9.61
C LEU A 284 -14.29 10.58 -9.30
N ALA A 285 -13.74 9.75 -8.43
CA ALA A 285 -14.42 8.55 -7.94
C ALA A 285 -15.75 8.90 -7.26
N LEU A 286 -15.77 9.98 -6.48
CA LEU A 286 -16.96 10.53 -5.86
C LEU A 286 -18.02 10.94 -6.88
N GLY A 287 -17.61 11.67 -7.91
CA GLY A 287 -18.47 12.11 -9.00
C GLY A 287 -19.02 10.93 -9.81
N LEU A 288 -18.21 9.89 -10.03
CA LEU A 288 -18.62 8.67 -10.72
C LEU A 288 -19.72 7.94 -9.93
N ALA A 289 -19.50 7.74 -8.63
CA ALA A 289 -20.47 7.15 -7.71
C ALA A 289 -21.78 7.95 -7.67
N PHE A 290 -21.66 9.28 -7.60
CA PHE A 290 -22.81 10.16 -7.53
C PHE A 290 -23.70 10.06 -8.77
N GLY A 291 -23.13 9.90 -9.97
CA GLY A 291 -23.97 9.74 -11.15
C GLY A 291 -24.61 8.36 -11.31
N TRP A 292 -24.15 7.31 -10.60
CA TRP A 292 -24.95 6.08 -10.43
C TRP A 292 -26.18 6.28 -9.56
N ALA A 293 -26.17 7.25 -8.65
CA ALA A 293 -27.37 7.61 -7.89
C ALA A 293 -28.27 8.58 -8.67
N LEU A 294 -27.66 9.62 -9.25
CA LEU A 294 -28.37 10.73 -9.92
C LEU A 294 -29.07 10.27 -11.20
N ALA A 295 -28.36 9.55 -12.08
CA ALA A 295 -28.86 9.25 -13.42
C ALA A 295 -30.06 8.26 -13.42
N PRO A 296 -30.05 7.16 -12.64
CA PRO A 296 -31.21 6.28 -12.51
C PRO A 296 -32.36 6.93 -11.75
N ALA A 297 -32.09 7.73 -10.71
CA ALA A 297 -33.14 8.45 -9.99
C ALA A 297 -33.87 9.45 -10.90
N GLU A 298 -33.15 10.15 -11.76
CA GLU A 298 -33.77 11.09 -12.70
C GLU A 298 -34.59 10.36 -13.79
N LEU A 299 -34.09 9.24 -14.30
CA LEU A 299 -34.82 8.38 -15.24
C LEU A 299 -36.10 7.81 -14.61
N LEU A 300 -36.01 7.38 -13.34
CA LEU A 300 -37.09 6.83 -12.55
C LEU A 300 -38.20 7.87 -12.33
N LEU A 301 -37.84 9.07 -11.88
CA LEU A 301 -38.79 10.14 -11.58
C LEU A 301 -39.57 10.62 -12.82
N ARG A 302 -38.99 10.46 -14.03
CA ARG A 302 -39.69 10.72 -15.29
C ARG A 302 -40.65 9.61 -15.69
N ARG A 303 -40.42 8.36 -15.21
CA ARG A 303 -41.31 7.21 -15.46
C ARG A 303 -42.34 6.97 -14.36
N LEU A 304 -42.24 7.62 -13.20
CA LEU A 304 -43.23 7.52 -12.11
C LEU A 304 -44.70 7.70 -12.54
N PRO A 305 -45.06 8.64 -13.46
CA PRO A 305 -46.42 8.74 -13.97
C PRO A 305 -46.89 7.51 -14.75
N GLN A 306 -45.97 6.80 -15.43
CA GLN A 306 -46.23 5.56 -16.18
C GLN A 306 -46.25 4.32 -15.29
N ILE A 307 -45.49 4.34 -14.18
CA ILE A 307 -45.46 3.26 -13.19
C ILE A 307 -46.76 3.21 -12.39
N ARG A 308 -47.33 4.38 -12.05
CA ARG A 308 -48.65 4.49 -11.41
C ARG A 308 -49.79 3.85 -12.21
N THR A 309 -49.62 3.66 -13.51
CA THR A 309 -50.64 3.10 -14.41
C THR A 309 -50.38 1.63 -14.80
N ASN A 310 -49.19 1.05 -14.53
CA ASN A 310 -48.92 -0.38 -14.82
C ASN A 310 -47.93 -1.02 -13.81
N PRO A 311 -48.40 -1.76 -12.79
CA PRO A 311 -47.58 -2.27 -11.69
C PRO A 311 -46.55 -3.34 -12.09
N ARG A 312 -46.70 -4.00 -13.25
CA ARG A 312 -45.72 -4.98 -13.75
C ARG A 312 -44.37 -4.35 -14.14
N THR A 313 -44.32 -3.02 -14.33
CA THR A 313 -43.06 -2.29 -14.59
C THR A 313 -42.29 -1.90 -13.32
N GLY A 314 -42.84 -2.16 -12.12
CA GLY A 314 -42.25 -1.79 -10.83
C GLY A 314 -41.39 -2.88 -10.15
N LEU A 315 -41.35 -4.11 -10.65
CA LEU A 315 -40.53 -5.20 -10.07
C LEU A 315 -39.00 -4.94 -10.15
N PRO A 316 -38.42 -4.53 -11.30
CA PRO A 316 -37.00 -4.20 -11.36
C PRO A 316 -36.64 -2.96 -10.52
N LEU A 317 -37.62 -2.13 -10.19
CA LEU A 317 -37.44 -0.92 -9.37
C LEU A 317 -37.21 -1.24 -7.89
N VAL A 318 -37.99 -2.16 -7.34
CA VAL A 318 -37.81 -2.65 -5.96
C VAL A 318 -36.48 -3.40 -5.86
N ALA A 319 -36.09 -4.15 -6.89
CA ALA A 319 -34.80 -4.85 -6.92
C ALA A 319 -33.60 -3.88 -6.87
N VAL A 320 -33.62 -2.77 -7.61
CA VAL A 320 -32.55 -1.76 -7.58
C VAL A 320 -32.48 -1.02 -6.24
N LEU A 321 -33.62 -0.67 -5.65
CA LEU A 321 -33.67 -0.01 -4.34
C LEU A 321 -33.25 -0.94 -3.20
N VAL A 322 -33.64 -2.22 -3.25
CA VAL A 322 -33.20 -3.25 -2.31
C VAL A 322 -31.70 -3.52 -2.47
N LEU A 323 -31.17 -3.59 -3.70
CA LEU A 323 -29.74 -3.74 -3.94
C LEU A 323 -28.95 -2.55 -3.37
N LEU A 324 -29.40 -1.32 -3.59
CA LEU A 324 -28.79 -0.11 -3.03
C LEU A 324 -28.86 -0.09 -1.49
N ALA A 325 -29.96 -0.54 -0.90
CA ALA A 325 -30.11 -0.64 0.56
C ALA A 325 -29.26 -1.77 1.18
N VAL A 326 -29.12 -2.91 0.50
CA VAL A 326 -28.24 -4.02 0.92
C VAL A 326 -26.77 -3.62 0.80
N VAL A 327 -26.38 -2.92 -0.27
CA VAL A 327 -25.03 -2.37 -0.41
C VAL A 327 -24.75 -1.34 0.70
N ALA A 328 -25.68 -0.42 0.97
CA ALA A 328 -25.53 0.58 2.04
C ALA A 328 -25.50 -0.04 3.46
N GLY A 329 -26.26 -1.13 3.69
CA GLY A 329 -26.30 -1.81 4.99
C GLY A 329 -25.02 -2.58 5.35
N ASN A 330 -24.29 -3.08 4.35
CA ASN A 330 -23.01 -3.77 4.56
C ASN A 330 -21.81 -2.80 4.75
N LEU A 331 -21.97 -1.51 4.43
CA LEU A 331 -20.91 -0.49 4.51
C LEU A 331 -20.85 0.27 5.85
N LEU A 332 -21.73 -0.05 6.81
CA LEU A 332 -21.87 0.64 8.11
C LEU A 332 -21.41 -0.20 9.31
N THR A 333 -20.80 -1.37 9.10
CA THR A 333 -20.25 -2.15 10.20
C THR A 333 -18.93 -1.53 10.66
N ALA A 334 -18.95 -0.85 11.81
CA ALA A 334 -17.72 -0.49 12.51
C ALA A 334 -16.90 -1.77 12.75
N ALA A 335 -15.62 -1.75 12.36
CA ALA A 335 -14.72 -2.84 12.71
C ALA A 335 -14.73 -3.00 14.23
N PRO A 336 -15.00 -4.21 14.76
CA PRO A 336 -14.99 -4.43 16.19
C PRO A 336 -13.59 -4.11 16.75
N ASP A 337 -13.54 -3.37 17.85
CA ASP A 337 -12.31 -3.09 18.57
C ASP A 337 -11.88 -4.40 19.26
N ARG A 338 -10.98 -5.16 18.63
CA ARG A 338 -10.57 -6.50 19.12
C ARG A 338 -9.21 -6.42 19.79
N THR A 339 -9.15 -6.92 21.02
CA THR A 339 -7.95 -6.92 21.85
C THR A 339 -7.32 -8.30 21.84
N ALA A 340 -6.00 -8.39 21.62
CA ALA A 340 -5.26 -9.64 21.70
C ALA A 340 -5.39 -10.27 23.10
N THR A 341 -5.71 -11.56 23.15
CA THR A 341 -5.86 -12.31 24.40
C THR A 341 -4.59 -13.10 24.71
N VAL A 342 -3.94 -12.86 25.85
CA VAL A 342 -2.74 -13.62 26.22
C VAL A 342 -3.13 -15.01 26.71
N SER A 343 -2.74 -16.06 25.97
CA SER A 343 -3.02 -17.47 26.33
C SER A 343 -2.29 -17.90 27.61
N ALA A 344 -2.68 -19.03 28.19
CA ALA A 344 -1.98 -19.60 29.34
C ALA A 344 -0.53 -20.01 29.00
N ALA A 345 -0.32 -20.57 27.80
CA ALA A 345 0.99 -20.94 27.30
C ALA A 345 1.91 -19.71 27.15
N ALA A 346 1.42 -18.63 26.52
CA ALA A 346 2.17 -17.38 26.44
C ALA A 346 2.50 -16.83 27.83
N ARG A 347 1.54 -16.79 28.76
CA ARG A 347 1.78 -16.32 30.15
C ARG A 347 2.84 -17.13 30.90
N ALA A 348 2.97 -18.43 30.62
CA ALA A 348 3.98 -19.29 31.24
C ALA A 348 5.42 -18.89 30.85
N THR A 349 5.59 -18.11 29.77
CA THR A 349 6.90 -17.59 29.34
C THR A 349 7.35 -16.36 30.12
N GLY A 350 6.51 -15.79 31.00
CA GLY A 350 6.77 -14.54 31.71
C GLY A 350 8.07 -14.50 32.54
N SER A 351 8.56 -15.64 33.02
CA SER A 351 9.82 -15.73 33.77
C SER A 351 11.06 -15.97 32.91
N GLN A 352 10.89 -16.16 31.60
CA GLN A 352 12.00 -16.34 30.67
C GLN A 352 12.66 -15.00 30.34
N GLU A 353 13.89 -15.05 29.82
CA GLU A 353 14.63 -13.84 29.42
C GLU A 353 13.92 -13.07 28.30
N LEU A 354 13.33 -13.81 27.36
CA LEU A 354 12.50 -13.31 26.26
C LEU A 354 11.07 -13.83 26.45
N PRO A 355 10.22 -13.14 27.22
CA PRO A 355 8.81 -13.50 27.32
C PRO A 355 8.07 -13.27 26.00
N ALA A 356 7.04 -14.08 25.74
CA ALA A 356 6.24 -13.95 24.52
C ALA A 356 5.66 -12.54 24.35
N LEU A 357 5.69 -12.06 23.10
CA LEU A 357 5.16 -10.74 22.74
C LEU A 357 3.68 -10.82 22.36
N THR A 358 2.97 -9.71 22.55
CA THR A 358 1.57 -9.51 22.18
C THR A 358 1.34 -8.03 21.86
N VAL A 359 0.16 -7.70 21.35
CA VAL A 359 -0.26 -6.32 21.12
C VAL A 359 -1.19 -5.85 22.23
N ARG A 360 -1.01 -4.60 22.69
CA ARG A 360 -1.98 -3.90 23.53
C ARG A 360 -2.02 -2.42 23.15
N SER A 361 -3.20 -1.91 22.81
CA SER A 361 -3.41 -0.47 22.51
C SER A 361 -2.39 0.08 21.50
N ARG A 362 -2.21 -0.61 20.35
CA ARG A 362 -1.23 -0.28 19.29
C ARG A 362 0.23 -0.27 19.75
N THR A 363 0.55 -1.04 20.78
CA THR A 363 1.91 -1.15 21.32
C THR A 363 2.31 -2.61 21.39
N ILE A 364 3.56 -2.92 21.03
CA ILE A 364 4.16 -4.24 21.27
C ILE A 364 4.51 -4.32 22.75
N VAL A 365 3.92 -5.30 23.43
CA VAL A 365 4.14 -5.56 24.85
C VAL A 365 4.49 -7.03 25.06
N ASP A 366 5.22 -7.35 26.12
CA ASP A 366 5.41 -8.75 26.52
C ASP A 366 4.28 -9.24 27.44
N THR A 367 4.26 -10.53 27.77
CA THR A 367 3.24 -11.11 28.66
C THR A 367 3.27 -10.58 30.09
N ASN A 368 4.35 -9.92 30.51
CA ASN A 368 4.46 -9.23 31.79
C ASN A 368 3.89 -7.80 31.75
N GLY A 369 3.45 -7.34 30.58
CA GLY A 369 2.90 -6.00 30.38
C GLY A 369 3.97 -4.91 30.28
N ARG A 370 5.20 -5.26 29.90
CA ARG A 370 6.23 -4.29 29.55
C ARG A 370 6.04 -3.88 28.10
N GLN A 371 6.08 -2.59 27.80
CA GLN A 371 6.27 -2.14 26.42
C GLN A 371 7.69 -2.49 25.98
N VAL A 372 7.82 -3.16 24.84
CA VAL A 372 9.09 -3.62 24.27
C VAL A 372 9.41 -2.81 23.02
N LEU A 373 10.63 -2.28 22.93
CA LEU A 373 11.08 -1.47 21.80
C LEU A 373 12.12 -2.24 20.99
N LEU A 374 11.63 -3.03 20.02
CA LEU A 374 12.47 -3.91 19.20
C LEU A 374 13.39 -3.12 18.25
N ARG A 375 14.69 -3.04 18.55
CA ARG A 375 15.71 -2.36 17.72
C ARG A 375 16.83 -3.32 17.35
N GLY A 376 17.03 -3.48 16.04
CA GLY A 376 17.86 -4.56 15.52
C GLY A 376 18.38 -4.35 14.12
N VAL A 377 18.66 -5.48 13.47
CA VAL A 377 19.30 -5.52 12.16
C VAL A 377 18.75 -6.67 11.31
N ASN A 378 18.73 -6.47 10.00
CA ASN A 378 18.39 -7.51 9.02
C ASN A 378 19.56 -8.50 8.82
N VAL A 379 19.23 -9.79 8.67
CA VAL A 379 20.19 -10.90 8.54
C VAL A 379 19.87 -11.72 7.29
N ASN A 380 20.52 -11.36 6.17
CA ASN A 380 20.23 -11.96 4.86
C ASN A 380 21.06 -13.21 4.51
N GLN A 381 21.83 -13.75 5.45
CA GLN A 381 22.79 -14.82 5.15
C GLN A 381 22.13 -16.19 4.89
N LEU A 382 20.81 -16.30 5.11
CA LEU A 382 20.03 -17.48 4.73
C LEU A 382 19.31 -17.33 3.38
N ASN A 383 19.41 -16.18 2.70
CA ASN A 383 18.76 -15.96 1.41
C ASN A 383 19.37 -16.79 0.27
N ASP A 384 18.60 -16.92 -0.82
CA ASP A 384 18.94 -17.58 -2.08
C ASP A 384 18.84 -16.62 -3.27
N TYR A 385 19.82 -15.72 -3.33
CA TYR A 385 19.90 -14.69 -4.35
C TYR A 385 20.19 -15.19 -5.78
N GLY A 386 19.89 -14.38 -6.79
CA GLY A 386 20.52 -14.47 -8.10
C GLY A 386 21.96 -13.95 -8.05
N THR A 387 22.55 -13.71 -9.20
CA THR A 387 23.93 -13.18 -9.29
C THR A 387 23.92 -11.81 -9.93
N ASN A 388 24.66 -10.86 -9.36
CA ASN A 388 24.93 -9.57 -10.02
C ASN A 388 25.91 -9.68 -11.22
N GLY A 389 26.38 -10.89 -11.55
CA GLY A 389 27.34 -11.13 -12.62
C GLY A 389 28.81 -11.00 -12.22
N ARG A 390 29.12 -10.69 -10.94
CA ARG A 390 30.50 -10.66 -10.45
C ARG A 390 31.06 -12.08 -10.33
N SER A 391 31.95 -12.43 -11.26
CA SER A 391 32.55 -13.77 -11.33
C SER A 391 33.24 -14.17 -10.02
N GLY A 392 32.99 -15.39 -9.55
CA GLY A 392 33.61 -15.96 -8.35
C GLY A 392 33.14 -15.37 -7.01
N ALA A 393 32.32 -14.32 -7.00
CA ALA A 393 31.85 -13.69 -5.78
C ALA A 393 30.72 -14.50 -5.13
N LYS A 394 30.78 -14.63 -3.80
CA LYS A 394 29.70 -15.25 -3.02
C LYS A 394 28.47 -14.33 -3.03
N ARG A 395 27.29 -14.93 -3.07
CA ARG A 395 25.98 -14.22 -3.03
C ARG A 395 25.54 -13.88 -1.61
N VAL A 396 25.96 -14.68 -0.63
CA VAL A 396 25.75 -14.44 0.80
C VAL A 396 27.05 -14.71 1.55
N LEU A 397 27.23 -14.02 2.67
CA LEU A 397 28.29 -14.34 3.62
C LEU A 397 27.84 -15.46 4.58
N PRO A 398 28.76 -16.21 5.20
CA PRO A 398 28.38 -17.20 6.21
C PRO A 398 27.65 -16.56 7.40
N LEU A 399 26.67 -17.26 7.96
CA LEU A 399 26.06 -16.93 9.25
C LEU A 399 26.66 -17.80 10.34
N THR A 400 27.14 -17.18 11.42
CA THR A 400 27.78 -17.87 12.54
C THR A 400 27.21 -17.37 13.86
N GLU A 401 27.34 -18.15 14.92
CA GLU A 401 26.97 -17.74 16.27
C GLU A 401 27.64 -16.42 16.70
N ASN A 402 28.91 -16.23 16.33
CA ASN A 402 29.66 -15.02 16.63
C ASN A 402 29.05 -13.75 15.99
N ASP A 403 28.25 -13.89 14.93
CA ASP A 403 27.48 -12.75 14.40
C ASP A 403 26.44 -12.27 15.43
N PHE A 404 25.70 -13.18 16.07
CA PHE A 404 24.70 -12.86 17.09
C PHE A 404 25.32 -12.28 18.35
N HIS A 405 26.46 -12.83 18.78
CA HIS A 405 27.26 -12.26 19.86
C HIS A 405 27.68 -10.80 19.57
N GLN A 406 28.12 -10.50 18.34
CA GLN A 406 28.47 -9.13 17.96
C GLN A 406 27.25 -8.21 17.85
N MET A 407 26.11 -8.71 17.38
CA MET A 407 24.83 -7.97 17.37
C MET A 407 24.39 -7.60 18.79
N ALA A 408 24.46 -8.54 19.74
CA ALA A 408 24.16 -8.29 21.14
C ALA A 408 25.14 -7.30 21.78
N ALA A 409 26.43 -7.36 21.42
CA ALA A 409 27.42 -6.35 21.84
C ALA A 409 27.17 -4.95 21.24
N ALA A 410 26.42 -4.86 20.13
CA ALA A 410 25.88 -3.61 19.60
C ALA A 410 24.59 -3.18 20.30
N GLY A 411 24.04 -4.01 21.19
CA GLY A 411 22.84 -3.75 21.96
C GLY A 411 21.54 -4.05 21.23
N PHE A 412 21.58 -4.71 20.08
CA PHE A 412 20.38 -5.14 19.39
C PHE A 412 19.60 -6.14 20.26
N ASP A 413 18.27 -6.06 20.18
CA ASP A 413 17.35 -6.96 20.89
C ASP A 413 16.38 -7.70 19.95
N VAL A 414 16.54 -7.51 18.65
CA VAL A 414 15.82 -8.23 17.61
C VAL A 414 16.72 -8.46 16.40
N VAL A 415 16.50 -9.58 15.70
CA VAL A 415 17.00 -9.83 14.34
C VAL A 415 15.82 -10.02 13.41
N ARG A 416 15.83 -9.35 12.26
CA ARG A 416 14.93 -9.69 11.14
C ARG A 416 15.65 -10.70 10.26
N LEU A 417 15.31 -11.97 10.45
CA LEU A 417 15.98 -13.10 9.80
C LEU A 417 15.32 -13.38 8.47
N ASN A 418 15.97 -12.98 7.38
CA ASN A 418 15.45 -13.17 6.04
C ASN A 418 15.55 -14.66 5.66
N VAL A 419 14.42 -15.26 5.31
CA VAL A 419 14.31 -16.64 4.83
C VAL A 419 13.57 -16.66 3.50
N ASN A 420 13.92 -17.56 2.58
CA ASN A 420 13.25 -17.62 1.28
C ASN A 420 12.40 -18.87 1.11
N TRP A 421 11.23 -18.66 0.51
CA TRP A 421 10.35 -19.72 0.04
C TRP A 421 11.06 -20.73 -0.87
N SER A 422 11.91 -20.25 -1.78
CA SER A 422 12.68 -21.12 -2.70
C SER A 422 13.57 -22.16 -2.01
N ARG A 423 13.99 -21.90 -0.76
CA ARG A 423 14.80 -22.82 0.04
C ARG A 423 13.98 -23.64 1.01
N LEU A 424 12.86 -23.10 1.50
CA LEU A 424 11.90 -23.83 2.31
C LEU A 424 11.16 -24.89 1.49
N GLU A 425 10.69 -24.56 0.28
CA GLU A 425 9.93 -25.46 -0.61
C GLU A 425 10.58 -25.52 -2.02
N PRO A 426 11.80 -26.06 -2.12
CA PRO A 426 12.55 -26.07 -3.39
C PRO A 426 11.87 -26.90 -4.47
N THR A 427 11.10 -27.92 -4.07
CA THR A 427 10.23 -28.71 -4.94
C THR A 427 8.81 -28.60 -4.41
N ARG A 428 7.85 -28.42 -5.31
CA ARG A 428 6.45 -28.24 -4.97
C ARG A 428 5.93 -29.32 -4.01
N GLY A 429 5.41 -28.91 -2.86
CA GLY A 429 4.88 -29.77 -1.81
C GLY A 429 5.93 -30.46 -0.93
N HIS A 430 7.23 -30.19 -1.13
CA HIS A 430 8.32 -30.84 -0.41
C HIS A 430 9.19 -29.82 0.32
N TRP A 431 9.03 -29.74 1.64
CA TRP A 431 9.79 -28.81 2.48
C TRP A 431 11.18 -29.32 2.88
N SER A 432 12.18 -28.44 2.77
CA SER A 432 13.57 -28.74 3.10
C SER A 432 13.83 -28.71 4.61
N GLN A 433 13.93 -29.90 5.20
CA GLN A 433 14.27 -30.06 6.62
C GLN A 433 15.65 -29.49 6.96
N SER A 434 16.63 -29.59 6.04
CA SER A 434 17.98 -29.07 6.28
C SER A 434 18.03 -27.54 6.27
N TYR A 435 17.16 -26.87 5.51
CA TYR A 435 17.03 -25.43 5.55
C TYR A 435 16.27 -24.97 6.80
N LEU A 436 15.19 -25.66 7.17
CA LEU A 436 14.45 -25.40 8.41
C LEU A 436 15.36 -25.49 9.64
N ALA A 437 16.20 -26.53 9.74
CA ALA A 437 17.17 -26.67 10.82
C ALA A 437 18.22 -25.54 10.89
N ARG A 438 18.52 -24.86 9.77
CA ARG A 438 19.39 -23.67 9.78
C ARG A 438 18.67 -22.45 10.33
N ILE A 439 17.37 -22.32 10.06
CA ILE A 439 16.52 -21.27 10.63
C ILE A 439 16.41 -21.48 12.14
N GLU A 440 16.07 -22.70 12.58
CA GLU A 440 15.99 -23.05 14.01
C GLU A 440 17.30 -22.73 14.75
N ARG A 441 18.45 -23.04 14.13
CA ARG A 441 19.76 -22.71 14.71
C ARG A 441 20.00 -21.21 14.83
N ALA A 442 19.64 -20.44 13.82
CA ALA A 442 19.77 -18.98 13.85
C ALA A 442 18.87 -18.36 14.93
N VAL A 443 17.62 -18.83 15.05
CA VAL A 443 16.70 -18.43 16.12
C VAL A 443 17.26 -18.79 17.50
N ALA A 444 17.83 -19.99 17.66
CA ALA A 444 18.44 -20.41 18.92
C ALA A 444 19.65 -19.54 19.30
N TRP A 445 20.52 -19.22 18.34
CA TRP A 445 21.62 -18.28 18.58
C TRP A 445 21.12 -16.88 18.95
N ALA A 446 20.11 -16.35 18.25
CA ALA A 446 19.52 -15.07 18.63
C ALA A 446 18.98 -15.09 20.08
N ALA A 447 18.26 -16.14 20.45
CA ALA A 447 17.70 -16.32 21.77
C ALA A 447 18.78 -16.41 22.87
N GLU A 448 19.87 -17.13 22.62
CA GLU A 448 21.01 -17.27 23.53
C GLU A 448 21.67 -15.93 23.88
N TYR A 449 21.65 -14.98 22.93
CA TYR A 449 22.17 -13.63 23.13
C TYR A 449 21.06 -12.59 23.42
N GLY A 450 19.89 -13.05 23.89
CA GLY A 450 18.81 -12.20 24.36
C GLY A 450 18.17 -11.35 23.26
N MET A 451 18.08 -11.85 22.03
CA MET A 451 17.43 -11.19 20.90
C MET A 451 16.20 -11.97 20.45
N TYR A 452 15.10 -11.25 20.20
CA TYR A 452 13.95 -11.80 19.49
C TYR A 452 14.29 -12.03 18.01
N THR A 453 13.52 -12.89 17.34
CA THR A 453 13.60 -13.09 15.89
C THR A 453 12.27 -12.77 15.23
N ASP A 454 12.27 -11.84 14.27
CA ASP A 454 11.24 -11.75 13.23
C ASP A 454 11.67 -12.67 12.07
N ILE A 455 10.90 -13.73 11.80
CA ILE A 455 11.17 -14.65 10.70
C ILE A 455 10.48 -14.09 9.46
N ASP A 456 11.26 -13.47 8.60
CA ASP A 456 10.77 -12.72 7.45
C ASP A 456 10.82 -13.58 6.18
N MET A 457 9.65 -13.81 5.57
CA MET A 457 9.52 -14.44 4.27
C MET A 457 9.96 -13.47 3.16
N HIS A 458 11.27 -13.39 3.00
CA HIS A 458 11.95 -12.41 2.18
C HIS A 458 11.82 -12.72 0.68
N GLN A 459 11.75 -11.65 -0.11
CA GLN A 459 11.85 -11.66 -1.57
C GLN A 459 12.22 -10.26 -2.05
N ASP A 460 12.96 -10.20 -3.15
CA ASP A 460 13.16 -8.99 -3.93
C ASP A 460 12.84 -9.36 -5.39
N ALA A 461 12.14 -8.49 -6.13
CA ALA A 461 11.75 -8.72 -7.53
C ALA A 461 11.25 -10.16 -7.81
N TYR A 462 10.45 -10.68 -6.88
CA TYR A 462 9.78 -11.99 -6.84
C TYR A 462 10.70 -13.21 -6.65
N SER A 463 11.80 -13.32 -7.39
CA SER A 463 12.61 -14.55 -7.44
C SER A 463 13.95 -14.38 -8.13
N ARG A 464 14.95 -15.19 -7.77
CA ARG A 464 16.17 -15.40 -8.59
C ARG A 464 15.87 -15.89 -10.02
N TYR A 465 14.72 -16.52 -10.24
CA TYR A 465 14.32 -17.07 -11.54
C TYR A 465 13.64 -16.04 -12.46
N THR A 466 13.50 -14.78 -12.02
CA THR A 466 13.14 -13.65 -12.91
C THR A 466 14.33 -13.11 -13.70
N ALA A 467 15.53 -13.66 -13.48
CA ALA A 467 16.76 -13.29 -14.19
C ALA A 467 16.59 -13.32 -15.73
N GLY A 468 17.01 -12.24 -16.37
CA GLY A 468 17.03 -12.09 -17.81
C GLY A 468 18.40 -12.40 -18.42
N THR A 469 18.46 -12.37 -19.75
CA THR A 469 19.72 -12.47 -20.51
C THR A 469 19.91 -11.24 -21.38
N LYS A 470 21.15 -10.74 -21.45
CA LYS A 470 21.49 -9.61 -22.32
C LYS A 470 21.24 -9.99 -23.78
N SER A 471 20.57 -9.12 -24.53
CA SER A 471 20.27 -9.32 -25.95
C SER A 471 20.17 -7.97 -26.67
N SER A 472 20.02 -7.97 -28.00
CA SER A 472 19.76 -6.74 -28.76
C SER A 472 18.46 -6.03 -28.33
N ALA A 473 17.49 -6.78 -27.83
CA ALA A 473 16.22 -6.26 -27.31
C ALA A 473 16.27 -5.90 -25.82
N CYS A 474 17.33 -6.27 -25.10
CA CYS A 474 17.49 -5.96 -23.69
C CYS A 474 18.95 -5.66 -23.31
N ALA A 475 19.24 -4.36 -23.18
CA ALA A 475 20.55 -3.89 -22.76
C ALA A 475 20.83 -4.16 -21.27
N THR A 476 19.81 -4.07 -20.43
CA THR A 476 19.89 -4.20 -18.97
C THR A 476 18.95 -5.31 -18.50
N PRO A 477 19.35 -6.58 -18.57
CA PRO A 477 18.54 -7.69 -18.04
C PRO A 477 18.52 -7.66 -16.51
N LEU A 478 17.43 -8.14 -15.91
CA LEU A 478 17.41 -8.38 -14.46
C LEU A 478 18.46 -9.43 -14.07
N PRO A 479 19.24 -9.21 -13.00
CA PRO A 479 20.22 -10.20 -12.49
C PRO A 479 19.55 -11.42 -11.82
N GLY A 480 18.25 -11.32 -11.50
CA GLY A 480 17.55 -12.21 -10.60
C GLY A 480 17.89 -11.88 -9.15
N PHE A 481 16.87 -11.84 -8.31
CA PHE A 481 16.99 -11.46 -6.90
C PHE A 481 16.70 -12.68 -6.02
N ASP A 482 15.71 -12.70 -5.13
CA ASP A 482 15.43 -13.84 -4.24
C ASP A 482 13.93 -13.97 -3.96
N GLY A 483 13.53 -14.96 -3.16
CA GLY A 483 12.12 -15.24 -2.88
C GLY A 483 11.65 -16.58 -3.42
N ALA A 484 10.74 -16.57 -4.39
CA ALA A 484 9.97 -17.72 -4.83
C ALA A 484 10.80 -18.79 -5.58
N PRO A 485 10.47 -20.09 -5.45
CA PRO A 485 11.09 -21.18 -6.22
C PRO A 485 10.72 -21.12 -7.70
N ALA A 486 11.52 -21.76 -8.55
CA ALA A 486 11.31 -21.76 -10.00
C ALA A 486 9.91 -22.23 -10.43
N TRP A 487 9.37 -23.25 -9.76
CA TRP A 487 8.06 -23.82 -10.07
C TRP A 487 6.90 -22.87 -9.74
N ALA A 488 7.13 -21.86 -8.90
CA ALA A 488 6.16 -20.82 -8.55
C ALA A 488 6.41 -19.48 -9.29
N THR A 489 7.44 -19.39 -10.15
CA THR A 489 7.77 -18.16 -10.89
C THR A 489 7.11 -18.14 -12.27
N LEU A 490 5.84 -17.76 -12.30
CA LEU A 490 5.01 -17.71 -13.50
C LEU A 490 5.08 -16.32 -14.16
N THR A 491 5.95 -16.14 -15.16
CA THR A 491 6.17 -14.84 -15.82
C THR A 491 5.44 -14.68 -17.15
N ASP A 492 4.70 -15.70 -17.60
CA ASP A 492 4.00 -15.77 -18.90
C ASP A 492 4.84 -15.36 -20.13
N GLY A 493 6.16 -15.60 -20.07
CA GLY A 493 7.08 -15.23 -21.16
C GLY A 493 7.31 -13.72 -21.33
N LEU A 494 6.86 -12.89 -20.39
CA LEU A 494 7.07 -11.45 -20.45
C LEU A 494 8.54 -11.04 -20.30
N SER A 495 8.83 -9.80 -20.70
CA SER A 495 10.18 -9.25 -20.73
C SER A 495 10.80 -9.26 -19.33
N ARG A 496 12.01 -9.81 -19.25
CA ARG A 496 12.90 -9.76 -18.08
C ARG A 496 13.93 -8.62 -18.19
N CYS A 497 13.67 -7.67 -19.07
CA CYS A 497 14.46 -6.46 -19.15
C CYS A 497 14.05 -5.52 -18.03
N GLN A 498 15.05 -4.95 -17.34
CA GLN A 498 14.80 -4.02 -16.26
C GLN A 498 14.06 -2.79 -16.79
N GLY A 499 13.01 -2.38 -16.07
CA GLY A 499 12.29 -1.15 -16.35
C GLY A 499 13.04 0.07 -15.80
N LEU A 500 12.30 1.05 -15.29
CA LEU A 500 12.91 2.17 -14.55
C LEU A 500 13.60 1.67 -13.27
N ASP A 501 13.04 0.62 -12.67
CA ASP A 501 13.56 -0.08 -11.50
C ASP A 501 13.28 -1.61 -11.63
N ARG A 502 13.91 -2.45 -10.79
CA ARG A 502 13.73 -3.91 -10.77
C ARG A 502 12.26 -4.31 -10.61
N ASP A 503 11.51 -3.60 -9.78
CA ASP A 503 10.12 -3.92 -9.45
C ASP A 503 9.13 -3.42 -10.52
N THR A 504 9.60 -2.68 -11.52
CA THR A 504 8.78 -2.28 -12.69
C THR A 504 8.93 -3.23 -13.88
N THR A 505 9.72 -4.30 -13.75
CA THR A 505 9.93 -5.26 -14.83
C THR A 505 8.68 -6.10 -15.10
N SER A 506 8.30 -6.21 -16.37
CA SER A 506 7.07 -6.91 -16.80
C SER A 506 6.95 -8.33 -16.27
N ALA A 507 8.06 -9.10 -16.30
CA ALA A 507 8.08 -10.47 -15.79
C ALA A 507 7.85 -10.55 -14.26
N VAL A 508 8.32 -9.55 -13.51
CA VAL A 508 8.16 -9.47 -12.05
C VAL A 508 6.70 -9.16 -11.71
N GLN A 509 6.11 -8.18 -12.39
CA GLN A 509 4.72 -7.78 -12.19
C GLN A 509 3.73 -8.91 -12.50
N ARG A 510 4.00 -9.64 -13.59
CA ARG A 510 3.17 -10.80 -13.91
C ARG A 510 3.33 -11.94 -12.92
N ALA A 511 4.54 -12.18 -12.41
CA ALA A 511 4.75 -13.20 -11.38
C ALA A 511 3.98 -12.85 -10.09
N ALA A 512 4.03 -11.59 -9.66
CA ALA A 512 3.23 -11.10 -8.53
C ALA A 512 1.72 -11.23 -8.78
N SER A 513 1.23 -10.87 -9.97
CA SER A 513 -0.19 -11.03 -10.33
C SER A 513 -0.63 -12.50 -10.30
N ASN A 514 0.16 -13.39 -10.89
CA ASN A 514 -0.10 -14.82 -10.87
C ASN A 514 -0.15 -15.36 -9.42
N PHE A 515 0.71 -14.84 -8.54
CA PHE A 515 0.68 -15.17 -7.12
C PHE A 515 -0.60 -14.66 -6.44
N TYR A 516 -0.99 -13.40 -6.62
CA TYR A 516 -2.21 -12.86 -6.01
C TYR A 516 -3.49 -13.58 -6.46
N HIS A 517 -3.52 -14.05 -7.71
CA HIS A 517 -4.62 -14.85 -8.25
C HIS A 517 -4.55 -16.35 -7.93
N ASP A 518 -3.57 -16.76 -7.11
CA ASP A 518 -3.32 -18.16 -6.74
C ASP A 518 -3.25 -19.08 -7.99
N THR A 519 -2.65 -18.57 -9.07
CA THR A 519 -2.54 -19.28 -10.34
C THR A 519 -1.74 -20.56 -10.12
N ASN A 520 -2.30 -21.70 -10.52
CA ASN A 520 -1.76 -23.03 -10.21
C ASN A 520 -1.59 -23.33 -8.71
N GLY A 521 -2.26 -22.61 -7.80
CA GLY A 521 -2.20 -22.85 -6.35
C GLY A 521 -0.94 -22.30 -5.65
N ILE A 522 -0.14 -21.46 -6.32
CA ILE A 522 1.17 -21.03 -5.81
C ILE A 522 1.08 -20.20 -4.51
N GLN A 523 0.03 -19.40 -4.33
CA GLN A 523 -0.19 -18.67 -3.08
C GLN A 523 -0.54 -19.62 -1.94
N GLY A 524 -1.36 -20.64 -2.22
CA GLY A 524 -1.69 -21.69 -1.25
C GLY A 524 -0.45 -22.40 -0.70
N HIS A 525 0.51 -22.71 -1.57
CA HIS A 525 1.76 -23.33 -1.15
C HIS A 525 2.63 -22.42 -0.26
N LEU A 526 2.67 -21.11 -0.53
CA LEU A 526 3.36 -20.18 0.38
C LEU A 526 2.65 -20.11 1.73
N VAL A 527 1.31 -20.08 1.74
CA VAL A 527 0.51 -20.13 2.97
C VAL A 527 0.81 -21.40 3.78
N ASP A 528 0.91 -22.57 3.13
CA ASP A 528 1.28 -23.82 3.80
C ASP A 528 2.73 -23.80 4.34
N THR A 529 3.63 -23.12 3.63
CA THR A 529 5.02 -22.90 4.06
C THR A 529 5.10 -21.98 5.29
N LEU A 530 4.31 -20.91 5.34
CA LEU A 530 4.18 -20.07 6.54
C LEU A 530 3.57 -20.86 7.71
N ALA A 531 2.58 -21.71 7.44
CA ALA A 531 2.01 -22.60 8.46
C ALA A 531 3.03 -23.62 8.97
N LEU A 532 3.98 -24.09 8.14
CA LEU A 532 5.09 -24.93 8.59
C LEU A 532 6.01 -24.19 9.57
N LEU A 533 6.41 -22.95 9.25
CA LEU A 533 7.20 -22.13 10.16
C LEU A 533 6.45 -21.91 11.48
N ALA A 534 5.17 -21.56 11.40
CA ALA A 534 4.32 -21.36 12.57
C ALA A 534 4.20 -22.61 13.45
N ARG A 535 4.01 -23.81 12.88
CA ARG A 535 4.02 -25.07 13.64
C ARG A 535 5.37 -25.32 14.31
N THR A 536 6.47 -25.01 13.61
CA THR A 536 7.84 -25.26 14.11
C THR A 536 8.15 -24.39 15.34
N PHE A 537 7.71 -23.14 15.31
CA PHE A 537 8.04 -22.15 16.34
C PHE A 537 6.89 -21.84 17.31
N ALA A 538 5.76 -22.53 17.23
CA ALA A 538 4.53 -22.21 17.98
C ALA A 538 4.73 -22.02 19.50
N GLY A 539 5.69 -22.72 20.11
CA GLY A 539 5.98 -22.64 21.55
C GLY A 539 7.23 -21.84 21.90
N ASN A 540 7.86 -21.14 20.96
CA ASN A 540 9.16 -20.48 21.15
C ASN A 540 9.01 -18.96 21.36
N PRO A 541 9.12 -18.45 22.59
CA PRO A 541 8.90 -17.02 22.87
C PRO A 541 10.03 -16.10 22.39
N ALA A 542 11.18 -16.65 21.97
CA ALA A 542 12.22 -15.87 21.32
C ALA A 542 11.85 -15.50 19.86
N VAL A 543 10.84 -16.12 19.27
CA VAL A 543 10.26 -15.63 18.01
C VAL A 543 9.33 -14.46 18.34
N ALA A 544 9.64 -13.26 17.85
CA ALA A 544 8.72 -12.13 17.96
C ALA A 544 7.47 -12.36 17.11
N GLY A 545 7.67 -12.88 15.90
CA GLY A 545 6.61 -13.04 14.92
C GLY A 545 7.11 -13.49 13.56
N TYR A 546 6.20 -13.38 12.58
CA TYR A 546 6.44 -13.74 11.19
C TYR A 546 6.21 -12.52 10.28
N GLY A 547 7.23 -12.14 9.51
CA GLY A 547 7.11 -11.25 8.36
C GLY A 547 6.48 -12.03 7.20
N LEU A 548 5.23 -11.71 6.85
CA LEU A 548 4.45 -12.58 5.98
C LEU A 548 4.91 -12.56 4.52
N TYR A 549 5.39 -11.42 4.05
CA TYR A 549 5.88 -11.23 2.69
C TYR A 549 6.61 -9.88 2.59
N ASN A 550 7.92 -9.92 2.40
CA ASN A 550 8.77 -8.73 2.23
C ASN A 550 8.37 -7.94 0.99
N GLU A 551 8.28 -6.61 1.11
CA GLU A 551 8.02 -5.64 0.04
C GLU A 551 7.11 -6.19 -1.08
N PRO A 552 5.83 -6.54 -0.79
CA PRO A 552 4.96 -7.18 -1.75
C PRO A 552 4.94 -6.45 -3.09
N GLY A 553 5.22 -7.18 -4.17
CA GLY A 553 5.16 -6.63 -5.53
C GLY A 553 3.76 -6.10 -5.85
N PHE A 554 3.67 -5.00 -6.59
CA PHE A 554 2.39 -4.34 -6.87
C PHE A 554 1.63 -4.92 -8.08
N GLY A 555 2.16 -5.96 -8.72
CA GLY A 555 1.50 -6.68 -9.81
C GLY A 555 1.22 -5.85 -11.07
N ASP A 556 0.39 -6.40 -11.95
CA ASP A 556 -0.03 -5.75 -13.19
C ASP A 556 -1.03 -4.61 -12.92
N ASP A 557 -1.59 -4.56 -11.71
CA ASP A 557 -2.55 -3.56 -11.26
C ASP A 557 -2.31 -3.12 -9.81
N ALA A 558 -1.44 -2.13 -9.66
CA ALA A 558 -1.05 -1.60 -8.35
C ALA A 558 -2.22 -1.28 -7.41
N SER A 559 -3.36 -0.84 -7.97
CA SER A 559 -4.52 -0.39 -7.20
C SER A 559 -5.35 -1.53 -6.64
N THR A 560 -5.59 -2.60 -7.39
CA THR A 560 -6.34 -3.75 -6.90
C THR A 560 -5.45 -4.72 -6.14
N ASP A 561 -4.21 -4.89 -6.60
CA ASP A 561 -3.31 -5.90 -6.08
C ASP A 561 -2.84 -5.51 -4.68
N SER A 562 -2.40 -4.25 -4.50
CA SER A 562 -1.94 -3.74 -3.19
C SER A 562 -3.06 -3.54 -2.17
N SER A 563 -4.31 -3.33 -2.62
CA SER A 563 -5.41 -2.90 -1.74
C SER A 563 -6.48 -3.96 -1.47
N VAL A 564 -6.62 -4.97 -2.34
CA VAL A 564 -7.60 -6.05 -2.18
C VAL A 564 -6.90 -7.38 -2.07
N LEU A 565 -6.09 -7.73 -3.07
CA LEU A 565 -5.53 -9.08 -3.16
C LEU A 565 -4.44 -9.32 -2.12
N LEU A 566 -3.63 -8.30 -1.80
CA LEU A 566 -2.66 -8.35 -0.71
C LEU A 566 -3.34 -8.57 0.65
N GLY A 567 -4.43 -7.85 0.93
CA GLY A 567 -5.21 -8.04 2.16
C GLY A 567 -5.81 -9.44 2.26
N ALA A 568 -6.37 -9.95 1.15
CA ALA A 568 -6.90 -11.31 1.06
C ALA A 568 -5.81 -12.39 1.30
N TYR A 569 -4.61 -12.19 0.75
CA TYR A 569 -3.46 -13.05 1.03
C TYR A 569 -3.09 -13.02 2.51
N TYR A 570 -2.96 -11.84 3.11
CA TYR A 570 -2.60 -11.71 4.52
C TYR A 570 -3.62 -12.38 5.44
N ASP A 571 -4.91 -12.17 5.24
CA ASP A 571 -5.95 -12.84 6.03
C ASP A 571 -5.89 -14.37 5.88
N ARG A 572 -5.68 -14.89 4.66
CA ARG A 572 -5.51 -16.32 4.42
C ARG A 572 -4.26 -16.89 5.12
N ALA A 573 -3.13 -16.19 5.04
CA ALA A 573 -1.88 -16.58 5.69
C ALA A 573 -2.00 -16.57 7.22
N LEU A 574 -2.59 -15.51 7.79
CA LEU A 574 -2.85 -15.38 9.22
C LEU A 574 -3.72 -16.54 9.72
N LYS A 575 -4.84 -16.84 9.06
CA LYS A 575 -5.70 -17.98 9.41
C LYS A 575 -4.93 -19.30 9.46
N ALA A 576 -4.04 -19.55 8.50
CA ALA A 576 -3.22 -20.76 8.47
C ALA A 576 -2.16 -20.79 9.58
N ILE A 577 -1.49 -19.67 9.85
CA ILE A 577 -0.54 -19.50 10.96
C ILE A 577 -1.23 -19.77 12.30
N ARG A 578 -2.39 -19.14 12.55
CA ARG A 578 -3.15 -19.31 13.79
C ARG A 578 -3.64 -20.74 13.97
N ALA A 579 -4.09 -21.39 12.90
CA ALA A 579 -4.46 -22.80 12.93
C ALA A 579 -3.26 -23.71 13.29
N ALA A 580 -2.09 -23.44 12.72
CA ALA A 580 -0.84 -24.13 13.01
C ALA A 580 -0.40 -23.97 14.47
N GLU A 581 -0.42 -22.74 15.01
CA GLU A 581 -0.08 -22.46 16.40
C GLU A 581 -1.05 -23.14 17.37
N ASN A 582 -2.36 -23.06 17.11
CA ASN A 582 -3.39 -23.66 17.94
C ASN A 582 -3.34 -25.20 17.95
N ALA A 583 -2.93 -25.81 16.84
CA ALA A 583 -2.79 -27.25 16.74
C ALA A 583 -1.54 -27.79 17.47
N THR A 584 -0.61 -26.91 17.85
CA THR A 584 0.67 -27.30 18.46
C THR A 584 0.56 -27.26 19.98
N PRO A 585 0.84 -28.35 20.71
CA PRO A 585 0.84 -28.35 22.17
C PRO A 585 1.83 -27.33 22.75
N GLY A 586 1.37 -26.52 23.71
CA GLY A 586 2.17 -25.42 24.25
C GLY A 586 2.31 -24.22 23.30
N GLY A 587 1.63 -24.27 22.15
CA GLY A 587 1.60 -23.20 21.17
C GLY A 587 0.88 -21.96 21.67
N PHE A 588 1.31 -20.80 21.18
CA PHE A 588 0.62 -19.53 21.37
C PHE A 588 0.76 -18.65 20.12
N HIS A 589 -0.05 -17.59 20.06
CA HIS A 589 -0.06 -16.67 18.93
C HIS A 589 1.12 -15.69 18.99
N HIS A 590 1.95 -15.70 17.95
CA HIS A 590 3.02 -14.73 17.76
C HIS A 590 2.53 -13.50 16.99
N LEU A 591 3.34 -12.45 16.98
CA LEU A 591 3.05 -11.27 16.16
C LEU A 591 3.09 -11.64 14.67
N ALA A 592 2.40 -10.86 13.85
CA ALA A 592 2.53 -10.92 12.40
C ALA A 592 2.87 -9.54 11.85
N PHE A 593 4.01 -9.41 11.18
CA PHE A 593 4.48 -8.17 10.59
C PHE A 593 3.95 -8.06 9.16
N LEU A 594 3.11 -7.04 8.92
CA LEU A 594 2.39 -6.85 7.66
C LEU A 594 2.94 -5.62 6.93
N GLU A 595 3.40 -5.82 5.71
CA GLU A 595 4.06 -4.77 4.92
C GLU A 595 3.10 -4.15 3.89
N PRO A 596 3.19 -2.85 3.61
CA PRO A 596 2.59 -2.28 2.40
C PRO A 596 3.38 -2.74 1.15
N SER A 597 2.82 -2.56 -0.05
CA SER A 597 3.55 -2.92 -1.27
C SER A 597 4.89 -2.17 -1.41
N VAL A 598 5.80 -2.71 -2.23
CA VAL A 598 7.14 -2.15 -2.52
C VAL A 598 7.12 -0.69 -2.97
N LEU A 599 5.97 -0.19 -3.45
CA LEU A 599 5.79 1.23 -3.76
C LEU A 599 6.01 2.13 -2.53
N TRP A 600 5.77 1.64 -1.32
CA TRP A 600 6.05 2.40 -0.10
C TRP A 600 7.54 2.66 0.05
N SER A 601 8.37 1.64 -0.18
CA SER A 601 9.83 1.73 -0.21
C SER A 601 10.34 2.60 -1.36
N GLY A 602 9.68 2.51 -2.53
CA GLY A 602 10.07 3.25 -3.74
C GLY A 602 9.63 4.72 -3.79
N LEU A 603 8.50 5.07 -3.17
CA LEU A 603 7.89 6.42 -3.27
C LEU A 603 7.72 7.13 -1.92
N GLY A 604 7.87 6.41 -0.80
CA GLY A 604 7.56 6.90 0.55
C GLY A 604 6.09 6.82 0.93
N PHE A 605 5.24 6.25 0.07
CA PHE A 605 3.81 6.00 0.28
C PHE A 605 3.31 4.94 -0.71
N ALA A 606 2.22 4.24 -0.37
CA ALA A 606 1.54 3.33 -1.29
C ALA A 606 0.04 3.23 -0.96
N ALA A 607 -0.73 2.72 -1.92
CA ALA A 607 -2.04 2.18 -1.61
C ALA A 607 -1.88 0.92 -0.74
N THR A 608 -2.75 0.75 0.24
CA THR A 608 -2.68 -0.34 1.22
C THR A 608 -4.01 -1.10 1.30
N PRO A 609 -4.04 -2.32 1.92
CA PRO A 609 -5.29 -3.00 2.20
C PRO A 609 -6.27 -2.11 2.99
N LEU A 610 -7.58 -2.21 2.74
CA LEU A 610 -8.55 -1.41 3.51
C LEU A 610 -8.63 -1.87 4.98
N PRO A 611 -8.82 -0.97 5.95
CA PRO A 611 -9.03 -1.37 7.34
C PRO A 611 -10.17 -2.40 7.46
N GLY A 612 -9.95 -3.45 8.24
CA GLY A 612 -10.90 -4.57 8.37
C GLY A 612 -10.62 -5.76 7.44
N PHE A 613 -9.58 -5.72 6.61
CA PHE A 613 -9.18 -6.88 5.79
C PHE A 613 -8.84 -8.14 6.61
N THR A 614 -8.48 -7.98 7.89
CA THR A 614 -8.23 -9.07 8.84
C THR A 614 -8.80 -8.72 10.20
N ASP A 615 -9.20 -9.77 10.92
CA ASP A 615 -9.73 -9.74 12.29
C ASP A 615 -8.67 -10.14 13.35
N ASP A 616 -7.42 -10.37 12.93
CA ASP A 616 -6.32 -10.83 13.78
C ASP A 616 -5.76 -9.68 14.65
N PRO A 617 -5.80 -9.78 15.99
CA PRO A 617 -5.36 -8.70 16.87
C PRO A 617 -3.85 -8.71 17.18
N TRP A 618 -3.07 -9.67 16.67
CA TRP A 618 -1.62 -9.77 16.90
C TRP A 618 -0.78 -9.17 15.76
N THR A 619 -1.40 -8.40 14.88
CA THR A 619 -0.75 -7.80 13.71
C THR A 619 0.01 -6.51 14.05
N VAL A 620 1.13 -6.30 13.35
CA VAL A 620 1.98 -5.10 13.41
C VAL A 620 2.12 -4.54 12.00
N PHE A 621 1.90 -3.23 11.82
CA PHE A 621 2.16 -2.58 10.54
C PHE A 621 3.66 -2.35 10.39
N ALA A 622 4.25 -2.92 9.34
CA ALA A 622 5.68 -3.05 9.16
C ALA A 622 6.23 -2.39 7.87
N PRO A 623 6.07 -1.06 7.67
CA PRO A 623 6.57 -0.40 6.47
C PRO A 623 8.10 -0.32 6.45
N HIS A 624 8.69 -0.14 5.26
CA HIS A 624 10.09 0.20 5.10
C HIS A 624 10.24 1.69 4.82
N LEU A 625 11.02 2.37 5.65
CA LEU A 625 11.11 3.82 5.65
C LEU A 625 12.41 4.29 4.98
N TYR A 626 12.41 4.25 3.65
CA TYR A 626 13.56 4.62 2.81
C TYR A 626 13.54 6.05 2.27
N ASN A 627 12.65 6.90 2.79
CA ASN A 627 12.54 8.32 2.44
C ASN A 627 13.90 9.03 2.48
N GLU A 628 14.23 9.80 1.42
CA GLU A 628 15.54 10.48 1.26
C GLU A 628 16.78 9.56 1.29
N SER A 629 16.58 8.26 1.09
CA SER A 629 17.65 7.27 0.97
C SER A 629 17.72 6.68 -0.44
N ILE A 630 16.79 5.77 -0.77
CA ILE A 630 16.78 5.01 -2.03
C ILE A 630 15.43 5.08 -2.76
N THR A 631 14.52 5.93 -2.30
CA THR A 631 13.29 6.20 -3.04
C THR A 631 13.61 6.70 -4.47
N MET A 632 12.75 6.36 -5.43
CA MET A 632 12.98 6.56 -6.87
C MET A 632 13.29 8.02 -7.23
N ASP A 633 12.71 8.97 -6.49
CA ASP A 633 12.91 10.41 -6.65
C ASP A 633 14.35 10.87 -6.39
N GLN A 634 15.12 10.11 -5.58
CA GLN A 634 16.51 10.45 -5.28
C GLN A 634 17.40 10.38 -6.53
N SER A 635 17.05 9.53 -7.51
CA SER A 635 17.74 9.49 -8.81
C SER A 635 17.57 10.78 -9.63
N LEU A 636 16.53 11.57 -9.33
CA LEU A 636 16.24 12.86 -9.96
C LEU A 636 16.78 14.05 -9.14
N GLY A 637 17.40 13.80 -7.98
CA GLY A 637 17.91 14.85 -7.09
C GLY A 637 16.81 15.69 -6.42
N ILE A 638 15.58 15.16 -6.34
CA ILE A 638 14.44 15.80 -5.68
C ILE A 638 14.03 14.99 -4.45
N THR A 639 13.26 15.60 -3.55
CA THR A 639 12.66 14.92 -2.40
C THR A 639 11.15 14.90 -2.58
N LEU A 640 10.59 13.74 -2.89
CA LEU A 640 9.15 13.55 -3.01
C LEU A 640 8.49 13.54 -1.63
N VAL A 641 9.03 12.75 -0.70
CA VAL A 641 8.53 12.64 0.68
C VAL A 641 9.72 12.69 1.63
N SER A 642 9.72 13.64 2.58
CA SER A 642 10.79 13.74 3.59
C SER A 642 10.74 12.57 4.58
N VAL A 643 11.83 12.36 5.32
CA VAL A 643 11.89 11.39 6.44
C VAL A 643 10.72 11.61 7.41
N GLU A 644 10.53 12.82 7.92
CA GLU A 644 9.50 13.16 8.92
C GLU A 644 8.08 12.91 8.37
N ARG A 645 7.86 13.20 7.08
CA ARG A 645 6.57 12.94 6.44
C ARG A 645 6.33 11.44 6.23
N GLY A 646 7.36 10.67 5.93
CA GLY A 646 7.29 9.20 5.85
C GLY A 646 6.83 8.58 7.16
N PHE A 647 7.40 9.00 8.29
CA PHE A 647 6.95 8.60 9.63
C PHE A 647 5.49 9.00 9.91
N ALA A 648 5.12 10.24 9.57
CA ALA A 648 3.76 10.71 9.77
C ALA A 648 2.72 9.94 8.94
N LEU A 649 3.07 9.52 7.71
CA LEU A 649 2.24 8.68 6.85
C LEU A 649 2.10 7.27 7.43
N ALA A 650 3.22 6.68 7.90
CA ALA A 650 3.24 5.36 8.50
C ALA A 650 2.41 5.29 9.80
N GLU A 651 2.53 6.27 10.70
CA GLU A 651 1.72 6.34 11.93
C GLU A 651 0.24 6.52 11.61
N ARG A 652 -0.11 7.32 10.61
CA ARG A 652 -1.52 7.46 10.18
C ARG A 652 -2.08 6.13 9.70
N GLN A 653 -1.31 5.36 8.93
CA GLN A 653 -1.73 4.04 8.46
C GLN A 653 -1.83 3.03 9.61
N ALA A 654 -0.83 2.95 10.48
CA ALA A 654 -0.86 2.08 11.66
C ALA A 654 -2.07 2.38 12.57
N LYS A 655 -2.37 3.67 12.78
CA LYS A 655 -3.55 4.12 13.52
C LYS A 655 -4.86 3.71 12.84
N ALA A 656 -4.95 3.81 11.51
CA ALA A 656 -6.12 3.38 10.76
C ALA A 656 -6.41 1.88 10.90
N TYR A 657 -5.36 1.06 11.05
CA TYR A 657 -5.50 -0.38 11.31
C TYR A 657 -5.66 -0.76 12.77
N GLY A 658 -5.43 0.16 13.72
CA GLY A 658 -5.34 -0.22 15.13
C GLY A 658 -4.10 -1.09 15.45
N MET A 659 -3.05 -1.00 14.64
CA MET A 659 -1.82 -1.79 14.79
C MET A 659 -0.69 -0.96 15.43
N PRO A 660 0.28 -1.60 16.13
CA PRO A 660 1.59 -1.00 16.37
C PRO A 660 2.34 -0.75 15.06
N MET A 661 3.32 0.15 15.12
CA MET A 661 4.24 0.44 14.01
C MET A 661 5.65 -0.04 14.33
N TRP A 662 6.30 -0.71 13.37
CA TRP A 662 7.69 -1.16 13.45
C TRP A 662 8.33 -1.13 12.07
N SER A 663 9.52 -0.56 11.88
CA SER A 663 10.12 -0.50 10.52
C SER A 663 10.91 -1.76 10.21
N GLY A 664 10.44 -2.59 9.27
CA GLY A 664 11.13 -3.81 8.85
C GLY A 664 12.51 -3.56 8.27
N GLU A 665 12.66 -2.43 7.56
CA GLU A 665 13.92 -1.98 7.02
C GLU A 665 14.05 -0.46 7.07
N TRP A 666 15.29 -0.01 7.18
CA TRP A 666 15.72 1.37 6.98
C TRP A 666 17.25 1.42 6.83
N GLY A 667 17.79 2.43 6.15
CA GLY A 667 19.23 2.63 5.98
C GLY A 667 19.58 3.59 4.85
N TRP A 668 20.87 3.95 4.72
CA TRP A 668 21.42 4.79 3.64
C TRP A 668 22.51 4.05 2.86
N PHE A 669 22.56 4.24 1.54
CA PHE A 669 23.44 3.50 0.63
C PHE A 669 24.07 4.46 -0.40
N PRO A 670 25.36 4.82 -0.29
CA PRO A 670 26.29 4.47 0.79
C PRO A 670 26.01 5.24 2.08
N PHE A 671 26.27 4.64 3.24
CA PHE A 671 26.19 5.31 4.55
C PHE A 671 27.40 6.19 4.87
N THR A 672 28.15 6.61 3.85
CA THR A 672 29.37 7.40 4.04
C THR A 672 29.12 8.88 3.81
N GLY A 673 29.73 9.72 4.64
CA GLY A 673 29.71 11.18 4.49
C GLY A 673 28.64 11.89 5.33
N LYS A 674 28.82 13.20 5.50
CA LYS A 674 28.02 14.03 6.42
C LYS A 674 26.52 14.06 6.08
N ARG A 675 26.16 13.99 4.80
CA ARG A 675 24.76 14.00 4.36
C ARG A 675 24.02 12.74 4.83
N ALA A 676 24.54 11.55 4.53
CA ALA A 676 23.94 10.29 4.95
C ALA A 676 23.83 10.20 6.48
N GLN A 677 24.88 10.65 7.19
CA GLN A 677 24.88 10.72 8.65
C GLN A 677 23.77 11.64 9.20
N SER A 678 23.64 12.85 8.65
CA SER A 678 22.60 13.80 9.08
C SER A 678 21.18 13.30 8.80
N LEU A 679 20.97 12.59 7.67
CA LEU A 679 19.68 11.98 7.36
C LEU A 679 19.35 10.81 8.29
N ALA A 680 20.35 9.98 8.60
CA ALA A 680 20.20 8.91 9.57
C ALA A 680 19.94 9.43 10.99
N GLU A 681 20.54 10.55 11.41
CA GLU A 681 20.22 11.23 12.68
C GLU A 681 18.75 11.66 12.72
N ARG A 682 18.27 12.34 11.66
CA ARG A 682 16.86 12.75 11.53
C ARG A 682 15.91 11.56 11.68
N PHE A 683 16.20 10.45 11.00
CA PHE A 683 15.41 9.22 11.09
C PHE A 683 15.36 8.68 12.53
N GLN A 684 16.51 8.65 13.19
CA GLN A 684 16.64 8.08 14.52
C GLN A 684 15.92 8.94 15.58
N ASP A 685 15.90 10.25 15.37
CA ASP A 685 15.14 11.20 16.19
C ASP A 685 13.62 11.05 15.97
N GLU A 686 13.16 10.84 14.73
CA GLU A 686 11.76 10.50 14.44
C GLU A 686 11.37 9.13 15.04
N ALA A 687 12.24 8.12 14.95
CA ALA A 687 12.02 6.82 15.57
C ALA A 687 11.85 6.93 17.10
N ASP A 688 12.62 7.81 17.76
CA ASP A 688 12.44 8.10 19.18
C ASP A 688 11.13 8.87 19.45
N ALA A 689 10.79 9.86 18.63
CA ALA A 689 9.57 10.67 18.77
C ALA A 689 8.27 9.85 18.65
N TYR A 690 8.26 8.87 17.74
CA TYR A 690 7.16 7.92 17.57
C TYR A 690 7.25 6.71 18.51
N ARG A 691 8.36 6.54 19.27
CA ARG A 691 8.65 5.36 20.10
C ARG A 691 8.61 4.07 19.27
N MET A 692 9.19 4.14 18.08
CA MET A 692 9.19 3.09 17.07
C MET A 692 10.50 2.27 17.14
N GLY A 693 10.35 0.96 17.01
CA GLY A 693 11.45 0.04 16.76
C GLY A 693 11.72 -0.16 15.26
N GLY A 694 12.73 -0.93 14.92
CA GLY A 694 12.98 -1.33 13.54
C GLY A 694 14.25 -2.15 13.37
N ALA A 695 14.45 -2.68 12.17
CA ALA A 695 15.66 -3.41 11.81
C ALA A 695 16.46 -2.66 10.72
N PHE A 696 17.72 -2.34 11.01
CA PHE A 696 18.62 -1.69 10.07
C PHE A 696 18.97 -2.62 8.90
N TRP A 697 18.94 -2.11 7.67
CA TRP A 697 19.43 -2.84 6.50
C TRP A 697 20.90 -2.46 6.21
N VAL A 698 21.87 -3.36 6.41
CA VAL A 698 21.80 -4.78 6.77
C VAL A 698 23.05 -5.16 7.57
N TRP A 699 23.01 -6.28 8.31
CA TRP A 699 24.14 -6.77 9.11
C TRP A 699 25.40 -6.94 8.27
N LYS A 700 25.29 -7.73 7.19
CA LYS A 700 26.36 -8.10 6.27
C LYS A 700 25.79 -8.20 4.86
N GLN A 701 26.59 -7.88 3.85
CA GLN A 701 26.21 -8.09 2.45
C GLN A 701 27.43 -8.57 1.65
N ALA A 702 27.20 -9.54 0.77
CA ALA A 702 28.27 -10.12 -0.03
C ALA A 702 28.43 -9.40 -1.37
N CYS A 703 29.65 -9.33 -1.89
CA CYS A 703 29.95 -8.64 -3.16
C CYS A 703 29.29 -9.25 -4.40
N GLY A 704 28.81 -10.49 -4.34
CA GLY A 704 28.06 -11.16 -5.41
C GLY A 704 26.54 -11.07 -5.28
N SER A 705 26.04 -10.37 -4.24
CA SER A 705 24.61 -10.13 -4.02
C SER A 705 24.04 -9.26 -5.15
N PRO A 706 22.79 -9.48 -5.61
CA PRO A 706 22.18 -8.70 -6.69
C PRO A 706 22.02 -7.21 -6.34
N GLU A 707 21.94 -6.85 -5.06
CA GLU A 707 21.87 -5.46 -4.58
C GLU A 707 23.27 -4.84 -4.41
N SER A 708 24.34 -5.61 -4.57
CA SER A 708 25.71 -5.10 -4.51
C SER A 708 26.17 -4.62 -5.88
N SER A 709 26.75 -3.42 -5.92
CA SER A 709 27.38 -2.87 -7.11
C SER A 709 28.55 -3.75 -7.58
N THR A 710 28.61 -4.01 -8.88
CA THR A 710 29.71 -4.74 -9.52
C THR A 710 30.98 -3.91 -9.64
N THR A 711 30.90 -2.59 -9.49
CA THR A 711 32.02 -1.65 -9.63
C THR A 711 32.55 -1.15 -8.29
N SER A 712 31.81 -1.33 -7.19
CA SER A 712 32.25 -0.90 -5.86
C SER A 712 33.38 -1.79 -5.31
N PRO A 713 34.38 -1.20 -4.64
CA PRO A 713 35.48 -1.95 -4.02
C PRO A 713 35.03 -2.70 -2.76
N ALA A 714 33.94 -2.28 -2.12
CA ALA A 714 33.35 -2.95 -0.97
C ALA A 714 31.82 -3.05 -1.10
N ALA A 715 31.23 -4.02 -0.40
CA ALA A 715 29.78 -4.25 -0.34
C ALA A 715 29.31 -4.29 1.13
N GLY A 716 28.03 -3.95 1.37
CA GLY A 716 27.43 -3.95 2.70
C GLY A 716 27.36 -2.59 3.36
N ASN A 717 26.57 -2.54 4.43
CA ASN A 717 26.24 -1.28 5.10
C ASN A 717 26.76 -1.21 6.54
N TYR A 718 26.38 -2.18 7.39
CA TYR A 718 26.89 -2.25 8.75
C TYR A 718 28.28 -2.89 8.80
N VAL A 719 28.37 -4.20 8.54
CA VAL A 719 29.63 -4.91 8.29
C VAL A 719 29.85 -5.00 6.78
N GLN A 720 30.99 -4.49 6.31
CA GLN A 720 31.33 -4.48 4.89
C GLN A 720 32.19 -5.67 4.50
N GLN A 721 32.17 -6.03 3.22
CA GLN A 721 33.11 -6.97 2.61
C GLN A 721 34.01 -6.22 1.63
N ASP A 722 35.33 -6.39 1.75
CA ASP A 722 36.27 -6.01 0.69
C ASP A 722 36.09 -6.96 -0.49
N CYS A 723 35.76 -6.42 -1.65
CA CYS A 723 35.44 -7.23 -2.82
C CYS A 723 36.65 -7.64 -3.66
N ALA A 724 37.85 -7.17 -3.33
CA ALA A 724 39.10 -7.62 -3.91
C ALA A 724 39.68 -8.81 -3.12
N THR A 725 39.65 -8.75 -1.78
CA THR A 725 40.20 -9.83 -0.93
C THR A 725 39.16 -10.83 -0.48
N GLY A 726 37.89 -10.43 -0.42
CA GLY A 726 36.80 -11.20 0.16
C GLY A 726 36.69 -11.09 1.69
N ASP A 727 37.58 -10.31 2.32
CA ASP A 727 37.64 -10.15 3.77
C ASP A 727 36.50 -9.30 4.30
N THR A 728 36.17 -9.53 5.58
CA THR A 728 35.21 -8.70 6.30
C THR A 728 35.91 -7.46 6.84
N LEU A 729 35.35 -6.29 6.56
CA LEU A 729 35.79 -5.00 7.07
C LEU A 729 34.98 -4.64 8.32
N PRO A 730 35.61 -4.01 9.33
CA PRO A 730 34.88 -3.53 10.51
C PRO A 730 33.86 -2.46 10.12
N PRO A 731 32.76 -2.29 10.89
CA PRO A 731 31.82 -1.21 10.67
C PRO A 731 32.50 0.16 10.67
N ALA A 732 32.16 1.00 9.69
CA ALA A 732 32.64 2.37 9.66
C ALA A 732 32.19 3.10 10.95
N ALA A 733 33.09 3.88 11.57
CA ALA A 733 32.82 4.54 12.85
C ALA A 733 31.51 5.34 12.85
N GLY A 734 31.20 6.03 11.74
CA GLY A 734 29.96 6.79 11.59
C GLY A 734 28.68 5.94 11.51
N VAL A 735 28.75 4.72 10.98
CA VAL A 735 27.60 3.79 10.97
C VAL A 735 27.33 3.30 12.39
N LYS A 736 28.38 2.83 13.06
CA LYS A 736 28.28 2.31 14.42
C LYS A 736 27.74 3.37 15.38
N ASP A 737 28.24 4.61 15.30
CA ASP A 737 27.84 5.68 16.22
C ASP A 737 26.37 6.12 16.05
N LEU A 738 25.77 5.90 14.88
CA LEU A 738 24.39 6.29 14.56
C LEU A 738 23.38 5.18 14.76
N VAL A 739 23.75 3.95 14.41
CA VAL A 739 22.89 2.77 14.58
C VAL A 739 22.90 2.30 16.04
N VAL A 740 24.05 2.39 16.73
CA VAL A 740 24.22 1.94 18.12
C VAL A 740 24.01 3.11 19.09
N ARG A 741 22.75 3.38 19.44
CA ARG A 741 22.32 4.38 20.43
C ARG A 741 21.82 3.71 21.73
N PRO A 742 21.92 4.37 22.90
CA PRO A 742 21.26 3.90 24.11
C PRO A 742 19.74 3.94 23.94
N TYR A 743 19.01 2.96 24.47
CA TYR A 743 17.55 2.91 24.40
C TYR A 743 16.97 2.00 25.48
N PRO A 744 15.71 2.22 25.91
CA PRO A 744 15.00 1.26 26.75
C PRO A 744 14.56 0.06 25.90
N ARG A 745 15.06 -1.13 26.21
CA ARG A 745 14.67 -2.40 25.56
C ARG A 745 13.27 -2.82 25.99
N ALA A 746 13.00 -2.75 27.29
CA ALA A 746 11.66 -2.95 27.84
C ALA A 746 11.38 -2.01 29.02
N VAL A 747 10.17 -1.44 29.05
CA VAL A 747 9.76 -0.53 30.12
C VAL A 747 8.49 -1.02 30.81
N PRO A 748 8.35 -0.90 32.15
CA PRO A 748 7.12 -1.25 32.83
C PRO A 748 5.97 -0.32 32.41
N GLY A 749 4.87 -0.90 31.90
CA GLY A 749 3.72 -0.13 31.42
C GLY A 749 3.98 0.54 30.08
N THR A 750 3.72 1.84 29.97
CA THR A 750 3.85 2.61 28.72
C THR A 750 5.10 3.48 28.70
N LEU A 751 5.71 3.61 27.54
CA LEU A 751 6.73 4.60 27.23
C LEU A 751 6.04 5.88 26.75
N ASP A 752 6.17 6.96 27.50
CA ASP A 752 5.46 8.22 27.22
C ASP A 752 6.31 9.14 26.33
N ALA A 753 7.62 9.18 26.56
CA ALA A 753 8.58 9.97 25.77
C ALA A 753 9.95 9.29 25.72
N LEU A 754 10.64 9.45 24.60
CA LEU A 754 12.00 8.96 24.36
C LEU A 754 12.78 10.01 23.55
N SER A 755 14.04 10.21 23.93
CA SER A 755 15.03 10.94 23.15
C SER A 755 16.40 10.32 23.46
N SER A 756 17.11 9.94 22.42
CA SER A 756 18.42 9.35 22.52
C SER A 756 19.42 10.10 21.65
N SER A 757 20.69 10.00 22.01
CA SER A 757 21.84 10.34 21.18
C SER A 757 22.98 9.42 21.58
N ARG A 758 24.12 9.49 20.88
CA ARG A 758 25.29 8.64 21.16
C ARG A 758 25.69 8.59 22.64
N HIS A 759 25.56 9.71 23.36
CA HIS A 759 26.05 9.86 24.73
C HIS A 759 24.96 10.15 25.76
N THR A 760 23.70 10.29 25.34
CA THR A 760 22.61 10.68 26.24
C THR A 760 21.36 9.88 25.93
N LEU A 761 20.69 9.40 26.97
CA LEU A 761 19.37 8.80 26.90
C LEU A 761 18.46 9.52 27.89
N LYS A 762 17.27 9.92 27.43
CA LYS A 762 16.20 10.47 28.26
C LYS A 762 14.90 9.78 27.89
N PHE A 763 14.22 9.19 28.87
CA PHE A 763 12.87 8.68 28.66
C PHE A 763 12.01 8.80 29.91
N SER A 764 10.70 8.79 29.71
CA SER A 764 9.71 8.69 30.77
C SER A 764 8.65 7.67 30.40
N GLY A 765 8.06 7.05 31.42
CA GLY A 765 6.98 6.10 31.24
C GLY A 765 6.07 6.06 32.45
N THR A 766 5.00 5.29 32.31
CA THR A 766 3.98 5.12 33.34
C THR A 766 3.75 3.63 33.59
N ALA A 767 4.18 3.16 34.77
CA ALA A 767 3.94 1.79 35.22
C ALA A 767 2.47 1.59 35.60
N ALA A 768 1.99 0.35 35.51
CA ALA A 768 0.62 -0.01 35.88
C ALA A 768 0.27 0.44 37.32
N LYS A 769 -0.96 0.92 37.53
CA LYS A 769 -1.40 1.47 38.82
C LYS A 769 -1.30 0.43 39.95
N GLY A 770 -0.76 0.84 41.09
CA GLY A 770 -0.80 0.08 42.34
C GLY A 770 0.32 -0.95 42.55
N ALA A 771 1.05 -1.36 41.51
CA ALA A 771 2.10 -2.36 41.62
C ALA A 771 3.50 -1.78 41.34
N ARG A 772 4.47 -2.16 42.17
CA ARG A 772 5.90 -1.98 41.90
C ARG A 772 6.31 -3.01 40.86
N SER A 773 6.88 -2.59 39.73
CA SER A 773 7.36 -3.50 38.68
C SER A 773 8.87 -3.40 38.51
N CYS A 774 9.58 -4.49 38.78
CA CYS A 774 11.05 -4.61 38.79
C CYS A 774 11.63 -5.13 37.48
N THR A 775 11.11 -4.63 36.36
CA THR A 775 11.37 -5.20 35.05
C THR A 775 11.84 -4.18 34.03
N LEU A 776 12.26 -3.00 34.48
CA LEU A 776 12.89 -2.00 33.62
C LEU A 776 14.17 -2.58 33.05
N ASP A 777 14.36 -2.39 31.75
CA ASP A 777 15.52 -2.91 31.04
C ASP A 777 15.99 -1.94 29.95
N VAL A 778 17.24 -1.49 30.07
CA VAL A 778 17.80 -0.41 29.23
C VAL A 778 19.20 -0.80 28.76
N TRP A 779 19.47 -0.56 27.49
CA TRP A 779 20.82 -0.65 26.92
C TRP A 779 21.51 0.71 26.88
N PHE A 780 22.79 0.74 27.23
CA PHE A 780 23.63 1.92 27.07
C PHE A 780 25.01 1.54 26.48
N PRO A 781 25.37 1.97 25.27
CA PRO A 781 26.60 1.53 24.62
C PRO A 781 27.84 2.24 25.18
N GLY A 782 29.00 1.60 25.00
CA GLY A 782 30.31 2.17 25.26
C GLY A 782 30.97 1.68 26.56
N SER A 783 32.26 2.00 26.68
CA SER A 783 33.08 1.52 27.79
C SER A 783 32.92 2.30 29.09
N ALA A 784 32.46 3.56 29.03
CA ALA A 784 32.26 4.40 30.20
C ALA A 784 30.92 4.09 30.89
N ALA A 785 30.94 3.96 32.22
CA ALA A 785 29.71 3.77 32.99
C ALA A 785 28.78 5.00 32.86
N PRO A 786 27.49 4.81 32.56
CA PRO A 786 26.55 5.92 32.44
C PRO A 786 26.27 6.54 33.81
N LYS A 787 26.26 7.87 33.87
CA LYS A 787 25.75 8.62 35.03
C LYS A 787 24.24 8.69 34.96
N LEU A 788 23.56 8.16 35.99
CA LEU A 788 22.11 8.03 36.03
C LEU A 788 21.48 9.15 36.87
N SER A 789 20.38 9.71 36.37
CA SER A 789 19.45 10.54 37.11
C SER A 789 18.05 9.98 36.91
N VAL A 790 17.43 9.50 38.00
CA VAL A 790 16.16 8.79 37.95
C VAL A 790 15.14 9.41 38.89
N HIS A 791 13.87 9.35 38.51
CA HIS A 791 12.73 9.74 39.34
C HIS A 791 11.65 8.66 39.23
N GLY A 792 11.07 8.22 40.34
CA GLY A 792 10.05 7.16 40.34
C GLY A 792 10.59 5.75 40.03
N VAL A 793 11.92 5.57 40.01
CA VAL A 793 12.60 4.27 39.85
C VAL A 793 13.45 4.01 41.09
N THR A 794 13.35 2.79 41.62
CA THR A 794 14.10 2.28 42.79
C THR A 794 14.94 1.08 42.39
N ASP A 795 15.87 0.64 43.24
CA ASP A 795 16.75 -0.52 43.02
C ASP A 795 17.47 -0.50 41.66
N VAL A 796 17.92 0.70 41.24
CA VAL A 796 18.60 0.86 39.97
C VAL A 796 19.97 0.19 40.01
N LYS A 797 20.21 -0.71 39.05
CA LYS A 797 21.49 -1.40 38.87
C LYS A 797 22.01 -1.12 37.47
N SER A 798 23.31 -0.92 37.35
CA SER A 798 24.00 -0.82 36.06
C SER A 798 25.06 -1.92 36.01
N ALA A 799 24.82 -2.93 35.19
CA ALA A 799 25.74 -4.05 34.98
C ALA A 799 26.56 -3.83 33.71
N ARG A 800 27.85 -4.16 33.77
CA ARG A 800 28.72 -4.10 32.60
C ARG A 800 28.44 -5.31 31.72
N GLU A 801 28.17 -5.07 30.45
CA GLU A 801 28.09 -6.10 29.42
C GLU A 801 29.17 -5.89 28.36
N GLN A 802 29.29 -6.85 27.45
CA GLN A 802 30.10 -6.65 26.26
C GLN A 802 29.54 -5.52 25.41
N GLY A 803 30.39 -4.57 25.02
CA GLY A 803 30.01 -3.43 24.18
C GLY A 803 29.27 -2.29 24.89
N GLY A 804 28.75 -2.48 26.10
CA GLY A 804 27.97 -1.46 26.81
C GLY A 804 27.57 -1.84 28.24
N TRP A 805 26.41 -1.34 28.67
CA TRP A 805 25.87 -1.49 30.02
C TRP A 805 24.38 -1.81 29.95
N ARG A 806 23.92 -2.65 30.88
CA ARG A 806 22.50 -2.94 31.10
C ARG A 806 22.04 -2.26 32.37
N ILE A 807 21.02 -1.41 32.26
CA ILE A 807 20.44 -0.71 33.40
C ILE A 807 19.08 -1.32 33.70
N THR A 808 18.90 -1.79 34.93
CA THR A 808 17.64 -2.37 35.42
C THR A 808 17.12 -1.63 36.64
N GLY A 809 15.84 -1.77 36.97
CA GLY A 809 15.25 -1.15 38.14
C GLY A 809 13.76 -1.40 38.32
N CYS A 810 13.21 -0.88 39.42
CA CYS A 810 11.81 -1.02 39.79
C CYS A 810 11.05 0.31 39.70
N ALA A 811 10.05 0.37 38.80
CA ALA A 811 9.21 1.54 38.60
C ALA A 811 7.85 1.42 39.33
N ARG A 812 7.30 2.57 39.76
CA ARG A 812 5.93 2.68 40.29
C ARG A 812 5.31 4.01 39.87
N GLY A 813 4.12 3.95 39.25
CA GLY A 813 3.48 5.15 38.70
C GLY A 813 4.31 5.77 37.56
N SER A 814 4.30 7.09 37.44
CA SER A 814 5.11 7.80 36.45
C SER A 814 6.58 7.89 36.88
N TYR A 815 7.48 7.59 35.95
CA TYR A 815 8.92 7.60 36.18
C TYR A 815 9.68 8.26 35.04
N ARG A 816 10.91 8.66 35.32
CA ARG A 816 11.84 9.26 34.37
C ARG A 816 13.23 8.71 34.59
N VAL A 817 13.94 8.43 33.52
CA VAL A 817 15.33 7.99 33.53
C VAL A 817 16.12 8.86 32.57
N GLN A 818 17.26 9.36 33.06
CA GLN A 818 18.28 10.01 32.25
C GLN A 818 19.61 9.29 32.48
N ALA A 819 20.31 8.96 31.40
CA ALA A 819 21.62 8.34 31.43
C ALA A 819 22.55 9.11 30.49
N ARG A 820 23.80 9.36 30.91
CA ARG A 820 24.78 10.05 30.07
C ARG A 820 26.22 9.61 30.28
N THR A 821 27.04 9.71 29.24
CA THR A 821 28.51 9.60 29.30
C THR A 821 29.14 10.92 28.84
N GLY A 822 30.25 11.35 29.47
CA GLY A 822 30.93 12.64 29.16
C GLY A 822 30.59 13.82 30.11
N ALA A 823 31.32 14.93 29.96
CA ALA A 823 31.10 16.18 30.71
C ALA A 823 29.80 16.87 30.26
N PRO A 824 29.07 17.55 31.18
CA PRO A 824 27.76 18.16 30.90
C PRO A 824 27.77 19.21 29.80
#